data_AF-A0A8B2U5V7-F1
#
_entry.id   AF-A0A8B2U5V7-F1
#
_cell.length_a   1.000
_cell.length_b   1.000
_cell.length_c   1.000
_cell.angle_alpha   90.00
_cell.angle_beta   90.00
_cell.angle_gamma   90.00
#
_symmetry.space_group_name_H-M   'P 1'
#
loop_
_entity.id
_entity.type
_entity.pdbx_description
1 polymer ?
#
loop_
_entity_poly.entity_id
_entity_poly.type
_entity_poly.pdbx_seq_one_letter_code
_entity_poly.pdbx_strand_id
1 'polypeptide(L)'
;MNNIYKVIWSKVANALVVVSELARSKGVSGRNSVAASSNTVKVRTKLTALSVALSFCFGASSVFAADATYDNVTVSTSLTVTGTATVNGKNIATEESVNNAVAGKLDKSDFNSFKSGEFTTLGTKVADKLDKSDFNSFKSGEFTTLGTKVDGKLDTSTFSTFKNGIEPRVTNLENNKLNKTDFTTFQSTVNGQITNLTNTKLNTATFNQFNTNLTGLVNQVLGTTFTVAQMQGALPAYNYTGIKYFRANSTGTDASATGTDAVAIGPVAKATEVDTVAIGHEASASKAAAIAVGKKSYSNADNGIAVGNDSTVTAGATSAVALGFHARAGSNKNGDVTYDGATTYLVGDGDSAIAIGNKAISRGQNNIAIGKQALTTNKDKANTFSSDSIAIGTNAETIAASSAIALGKGARVGVRGSNAGADSAIAIGEGAQATGLDATAIGHSAQAGKSGLAAGSNANAAGVNSVALGNAAQTTTEGAVAIGDRAYAAPWRTISIGQDAGKGQATDTVDDKNEQINIGVRSGENVDGQLNIGIGQAAGSNVKGKGNIALGQNAGQYIGGTNSSVGNNISIGTNANQYTTPTDIIESVAIGFNSQAGTRAMSLGVKTKATADGSVAIGNSAQANGAGSMAIGKDSVVNGADNVALGRSSIANTKAGTGYLTATASSTVVSVGKSDLLRRVVNVADGADDQDAATVAQLKKVSDDVYNKVNTQINNLHIAATTGINYDVTPRTATENSVTLSKNGKKTIIGSVADGVLDDDAVNVSQLNREIDKKTTHYFSVNQGGTTTLGNFNNNGAVGAKSLAIGMDVRTAGERGVALGNSTSA
;
A
#
# COMPACT_ATOMS: atom_id res chain seq x y z
N MET A 1 -16.88 -24.96 19.60
CA MET A 1 -16.83 -25.61 18.28
C MET A 1 -18.17 -25.36 17.61
N ASN A 2 -18.22 -24.68 16.47
CA ASN A 2 -19.46 -24.45 15.71
C ASN A 2 -19.54 -25.46 14.56
N ASN A 3 -20.62 -26.24 14.52
CA ASN A 3 -20.84 -27.26 13.50
C ASN A 3 -21.22 -26.62 12.15
N ILE A 4 -20.60 -27.11 11.07
CA ILE A 4 -20.87 -26.74 9.68
C ILE A 4 -21.98 -27.65 9.14
N TYR A 5 -23.07 -27.08 8.63
CA TYR A 5 -24.23 -27.86 8.17
C TYR A 5 -24.40 -27.95 6.64
N LYS A 6 -23.89 -26.99 5.85
CA LYS A 6 -24.01 -27.06 4.39
C LYS A 6 -22.96 -26.22 3.65
N VAL A 7 -22.49 -26.76 2.52
CA VAL A 7 -21.64 -26.08 1.55
C VAL A 7 -22.44 -25.88 0.27
N ILE A 8 -22.45 -24.66 -0.29
CA ILE A 8 -23.17 -24.33 -1.52
C ILE A 8 -22.25 -23.65 -2.52
N TRP A 9 -22.50 -23.86 -3.82
CA TRP A 9 -21.76 -23.19 -4.90
C TRP A 9 -22.23 -21.75 -5.09
N SER A 10 -21.33 -20.77 -4.93
CA SER A 10 -21.63 -19.35 -5.16
C SER A 10 -21.25 -18.95 -6.58
N LYS A 11 -22.25 -18.60 -7.41
CA LYS A 11 -22.02 -18.10 -8.78
C LYS A 11 -21.30 -16.75 -8.84
N VAL A 12 -21.31 -15.97 -7.76
CA VAL A 12 -20.65 -14.65 -7.70
C VAL A 12 -19.18 -14.77 -7.31
N ALA A 13 -18.84 -15.75 -6.46
CA ALA A 13 -17.46 -15.99 -6.01
C ALA A 13 -16.76 -17.13 -6.78
N ASN A 14 -17.48 -17.85 -7.64
CA ASN A 14 -17.02 -19.02 -8.38
C ASN A 14 -16.36 -20.11 -7.50
N ALA A 15 -16.89 -20.30 -6.28
CA ALA A 15 -16.34 -21.21 -5.28
C ALA A 15 -17.43 -21.80 -4.35
N LEU A 16 -17.11 -22.89 -3.66
CA LEU A 16 -17.93 -23.51 -2.61
C LEU A 16 -17.82 -22.71 -1.30
N VAL A 17 -18.95 -22.21 -0.79
CA VAL A 17 -19.02 -21.37 0.41
C VAL A 17 -19.80 -22.09 1.52
N VAL A 18 -19.27 -22.00 2.74
CA VAL A 18 -19.88 -22.56 3.96
C VAL A 18 -20.78 -21.52 4.61
N VAL A 19 -22.03 -21.88 4.92
CA VAL A 19 -23.00 -20.97 5.56
C VAL A 19 -23.20 -21.36 7.03
N SER A 20 -23.08 -20.38 7.93
CA SER A 20 -23.36 -20.50 9.38
C SER A 20 -24.48 -19.52 9.74
N GLU A 21 -25.49 -20.00 10.47
CA GLU A 21 -26.66 -19.20 10.84
C GLU A 21 -26.52 -18.70 12.29
N LEU A 22 -26.34 -17.38 12.48
CA LEU A 22 -26.68 -16.74 13.75
C LEU A 22 -27.36 -15.38 13.48
N ALA A 23 -28.61 -15.29 13.90
CA ALA A 23 -29.48 -14.15 13.73
C ALA A 23 -29.35 -13.10 14.86
N ARG A 24 -29.44 -11.83 14.46
CA ARG A 24 -30.04 -10.64 15.10
C ARG A 24 -29.84 -10.37 16.60
N SER A 25 -29.36 -9.16 16.90
CA SER A 25 -29.79 -8.39 18.07
C SER A 25 -29.71 -6.87 17.79
N LYS A 26 -30.82 -6.17 18.05
CA LYS A 26 -30.93 -4.70 18.06
C LYS A 26 -30.62 -4.20 19.47
N GLY A 27 -29.85 -3.11 19.60
CA GLY A 27 -29.67 -2.39 20.86
C GLY A 27 -28.98 -1.05 20.64
N VAL A 28 -29.60 0.03 21.10
CA VAL A 28 -29.28 1.45 20.82
C VAL A 28 -28.57 2.09 22.04
N SER A 29 -27.85 3.20 21.77
CA SER A 29 -27.34 4.25 22.70
C SER A 29 -25.97 3.99 23.35
N GLY A 30 -25.08 4.96 23.57
CA GLY A 30 -25.23 6.41 23.54
C GLY A 30 -23.90 7.17 23.39
N ARG A 31 -24.05 8.49 23.23
CA ARG A 31 -23.07 9.53 22.87
C ARG A 31 -21.99 9.75 23.93
N ASN A 32 -20.78 10.17 23.53
CA ASN A 32 -20.33 11.54 23.84
C ASN A 32 -19.15 12.01 22.96
N SER A 33 -19.30 13.25 22.51
CA SER A 33 -18.47 14.04 21.59
C SER A 33 -17.38 14.85 22.30
N VAL A 34 -16.25 15.10 21.64
CA VAL A 34 -15.45 16.32 21.85
C VAL A 34 -14.92 16.87 20.51
N ALA A 35 -15.21 18.17 20.35
CA ALA A 35 -14.59 19.21 19.53
C ALA A 35 -14.58 19.09 17.99
N ALA A 36 -15.47 19.89 17.41
CA ALA A 36 -15.35 20.46 16.07
C ALA A 36 -14.32 21.60 16.05
N SER A 37 -13.67 21.80 14.90
CA SER A 37 -13.62 23.14 14.31
C SER A 37 -13.74 23.01 12.79
N SER A 38 -14.63 23.84 12.27
CA SER A 38 -15.16 23.86 10.92
C SER A 38 -14.42 24.90 10.10
N ASN A 39 -14.19 24.62 8.81
CA ASN A 39 -14.52 25.60 7.78
C ASN A 39 -15.21 24.90 6.62
N THR A 40 -16.37 25.46 6.27
CA THR A 40 -17.41 24.90 5.41
C THR A 40 -17.36 25.57 4.05
N VAL A 41 -17.36 24.79 2.96
CA VAL A 41 -18.01 25.20 1.70
C VAL A 41 -18.78 23.98 1.17
N LYS A 42 -20.09 24.17 0.99
CA LYS A 42 -21.04 23.17 0.48
C LYS A 42 -20.95 23.06 -1.04
N VAL A 43 -20.63 21.88 -1.55
CA VAL A 43 -21.11 21.40 -2.86
C VAL A 43 -21.53 19.94 -2.70
N ARG A 44 -22.77 19.61 -3.09
CA ARG A 44 -23.26 18.23 -3.12
C ARG A 44 -22.63 17.50 -4.29
N THR A 45 -21.94 16.40 -4.02
CA THR A 45 -21.70 15.33 -5.01
C THR A 45 -22.05 13.98 -4.38
N LYS A 46 -22.97 13.26 -5.02
CA LYS A 46 -23.08 11.81 -4.89
C LYS A 46 -22.01 11.18 -5.79
N LEU A 47 -21.62 9.96 -5.42
CA LEU A 47 -20.89 8.94 -6.20
C LEU A 47 -19.35 8.91 -6.08
N THR A 48 -18.92 8.18 -5.04
CA THR A 48 -17.88 7.12 -5.04
C THR A 48 -16.55 7.41 -5.73
N ALA A 49 -15.56 7.74 -4.90
CA ALA A 49 -14.14 7.60 -5.22
C ALA A 49 -13.68 6.15 -5.04
N LEU A 50 -13.35 5.46 -6.14
CA LEU A 50 -12.45 4.31 -6.18
C LEU A 50 -11.85 4.15 -7.59
N SER A 51 -10.95 5.06 -7.96
CA SER A 51 -9.89 4.82 -8.97
C SER A 51 -9.10 6.10 -9.25
N VAL A 52 -8.02 6.33 -8.51
CA VAL A 52 -6.95 7.24 -8.95
C VAL A 52 -5.64 6.47 -8.89
N ALA A 53 -5.30 5.86 -10.02
CA ALA A 53 -3.92 5.61 -10.47
C ALA A 53 -3.97 4.88 -11.82
N LEU A 54 -4.42 5.54 -12.90
CA LEU A 54 -4.11 5.14 -14.27
C LEU A 54 -4.41 6.28 -15.26
N SER A 55 -3.60 7.34 -15.26
CA SER A 55 -3.68 8.40 -16.28
C SER A 55 -2.37 9.16 -16.35
N PHE A 56 -1.53 8.79 -17.33
CA PHE A 56 -0.47 9.54 -18.04
C PHE A 56 0.38 8.44 -18.72
N CYS A 57 0.52 8.26 -20.03
CA CYS A 57 0.18 8.99 -21.23
C CYS A 57 0.19 7.96 -22.38
N PHE A 58 -0.84 7.92 -23.23
CA PHE A 58 -0.65 7.64 -24.66
C PHE A 58 -1.49 8.64 -25.42
N GLY A 59 -0.81 9.50 -26.17
CA GLY A 59 -1.43 10.28 -27.22
C GLY A 59 -1.66 9.39 -28.43
N ALA A 60 -2.93 9.27 -28.82
CA ALA A 60 -3.32 9.18 -30.21
C ALA A 60 -4.59 10.01 -30.34
N SER A 61 -4.47 11.09 -31.09
CA SER A 61 -5.51 12.07 -31.37
C SER A 61 -6.61 11.46 -32.24
N SER A 62 -7.80 11.30 -31.68
CA SER A 62 -9.06 11.39 -32.43
C SER A 62 -10.16 11.89 -31.50
N VAL A 63 -10.51 13.16 -31.69
CA VAL A 63 -11.63 13.80 -30.99
C VAL A 63 -12.91 13.30 -31.65
N PHE A 64 -13.73 12.56 -30.92
CA PHE A 64 -15.16 12.45 -31.26
C PHE A 64 -15.80 13.79 -30.90
N ALA A 65 -15.99 14.65 -31.89
CA ALA A 65 -16.84 15.82 -31.77
C ALA A 65 -18.28 15.35 -31.73
N ALA A 66 -18.99 15.69 -30.65
CA ALA A 66 -20.45 15.65 -30.63
C ALA A 66 -20.95 16.90 -31.38
N ASP A 67 -21.84 16.72 -32.35
CA ASP A 67 -22.50 17.82 -33.06
C ASP A 67 -23.25 18.71 -32.06
N ALA A 68 -22.91 20.00 -32.01
CA ALA A 68 -23.61 21.00 -31.23
C ALA A 68 -24.35 21.97 -32.16
N THR A 69 -25.66 22.14 -31.95
CA THR A 69 -26.53 23.05 -32.71
C THR A 69 -26.70 24.36 -31.92
N TYR A 70 -26.48 25.50 -32.55
CA TYR A 70 -26.65 26.83 -31.96
C TYR A 70 -27.58 27.68 -32.82
N ASP A 71 -28.70 28.14 -32.26
CA ASP A 71 -29.56 29.13 -32.91
C ASP A 71 -29.07 30.55 -32.60
N ASN A 72 -28.93 31.39 -33.63
CA ASN A 72 -28.61 32.83 -33.56
C ASN A 72 -27.22 33.23 -32.99
N VAL A 73 -26.13 32.81 -33.64
CA VAL A 73 -24.79 33.34 -33.35
C VAL A 73 -24.60 34.74 -33.99
N THR A 74 -24.32 35.76 -33.17
CA THR A 74 -23.90 37.10 -33.62
C THR A 74 -22.41 37.29 -33.37
N VAL A 75 -21.62 37.59 -34.40
CA VAL A 75 -20.16 37.79 -34.31
C VAL A 75 -19.82 39.24 -34.63
N SER A 76 -19.19 39.94 -33.69
CA SER A 76 -18.94 41.39 -33.78
C SER A 76 -17.55 41.78 -34.31
N THR A 77 -16.65 40.82 -34.55
CA THR A 77 -15.32 41.10 -35.14
C THR A 77 -14.84 40.01 -36.10
N SER A 78 -14.59 38.77 -35.67
CA SER A 78 -14.18 37.69 -36.58
C SER A 78 -14.49 36.28 -36.02
N LEU A 79 -14.87 35.35 -36.92
CA LEU A 79 -15.15 33.95 -36.63
C LEU A 79 -14.18 33.06 -37.42
N THR A 80 -13.38 32.26 -36.73
CA THR A 80 -12.47 31.28 -37.35
C THR A 80 -13.06 29.88 -37.20
N VAL A 81 -13.41 29.24 -38.31
CA VAL A 81 -13.93 27.86 -38.35
C VAL A 81 -12.84 26.94 -38.89
N THR A 82 -12.42 25.93 -38.12
CA THR A 82 -11.33 25.00 -38.49
C THR A 82 -11.84 23.73 -39.20
N GLY A 83 -12.97 23.84 -39.91
CA GLY A 83 -13.63 22.76 -40.69
C GLY A 83 -14.62 23.32 -41.72
N THR A 84 -15.27 22.47 -42.51
CA THR A 84 -16.24 22.89 -43.55
C THR A 84 -17.55 23.38 -42.93
N ALA A 85 -17.82 24.69 -43.01
CA ALA A 85 -19.11 25.26 -42.66
C ALA A 85 -20.15 24.99 -43.76
N THR A 86 -21.33 24.50 -43.39
CA THR A 86 -22.47 24.34 -44.30
C THR A 86 -23.68 25.12 -43.76
N VAL A 87 -24.47 25.71 -44.66
CA VAL A 87 -25.79 26.28 -44.33
C VAL A 87 -26.81 25.58 -45.22
N ASN A 88 -27.83 24.96 -44.61
CA ASN A 88 -28.82 24.10 -45.30
C ASN A 88 -28.21 23.00 -46.18
N GLY A 89 -27.13 22.36 -45.71
CA GLY A 89 -26.53 21.20 -46.36
C GLY A 89 -25.70 21.50 -47.62
N LYS A 90 -25.38 22.79 -47.91
CA LYS A 90 -24.39 23.18 -48.94
C LYS A 90 -23.15 23.79 -48.30
N ASN A 91 -21.97 23.38 -48.80
CA ASN A 91 -20.68 23.94 -48.40
C ASN A 91 -20.63 25.44 -48.68
N ILE A 92 -20.22 26.23 -47.68
CA ILE A 92 -19.82 27.62 -47.89
C ILE A 92 -18.44 27.58 -48.52
N ALA A 93 -18.39 27.86 -49.81
CA ALA A 93 -17.16 27.84 -50.59
C ALA A 93 -16.31 29.10 -50.29
N THR A 94 -15.00 28.88 -50.21
CA THR A 94 -13.98 29.94 -50.09
C THR A 94 -13.84 30.73 -51.40
N GLU A 95 -13.19 31.88 -51.27
CA GLU A 95 -13.06 33.12 -52.07
C GLU A 95 -13.00 33.06 -53.63
N GLU A 96 -13.04 31.89 -54.27
CA GLU A 96 -12.90 31.74 -55.72
C GLU A 96 -14.21 31.39 -56.46
N SER A 97 -15.35 31.32 -55.74
CA SER A 97 -16.63 30.85 -56.31
C SER A 97 -17.80 31.85 -56.26
N VAL A 98 -17.54 33.14 -56.05
CA VAL A 98 -18.58 34.20 -56.03
C VAL A 98 -18.57 35.12 -57.26
N ASN A 99 -17.61 35.01 -58.18
CA ASN A 99 -17.51 35.94 -59.32
C ASN A 99 -18.11 35.49 -60.64
N ASN A 100 -19.14 34.64 -60.62
CA ASN A 100 -19.97 34.39 -61.81
C ASN A 100 -21.37 33.92 -61.42
N ALA A 101 -22.27 34.86 -61.11
CA ALA A 101 -23.62 34.91 -61.68
C ALA A 101 -24.52 35.96 -60.98
N VAL A 102 -24.63 37.10 -61.67
CA VAL A 102 -25.88 37.87 -61.87
C VAL A 102 -26.37 38.77 -60.74
N ALA A 103 -26.03 40.06 -60.86
CA ALA A 103 -26.95 41.18 -61.16
C ALA A 103 -26.22 42.49 -60.80
N GLY A 104 -25.69 43.26 -61.75
CA GLY A 104 -26.51 44.11 -62.62
C GLY A 104 -27.06 45.31 -61.87
N LYS A 105 -26.32 46.43 -61.81
CA LYS A 105 -26.81 47.82 -61.99
C LYS A 105 -25.75 48.90 -61.69
N LEU A 106 -25.60 49.79 -62.69
CA LEU A 106 -25.14 51.19 -62.67
C LEU A 106 -23.65 51.45 -62.32
N ASP A 107 -22.79 51.69 -63.30
CA ASP A 107 -22.68 52.91 -64.14
C ASP A 107 -21.97 54.08 -63.43
N LYS A 108 -20.73 54.34 -63.89
CA LYS A 108 -20.03 55.63 -63.76
C LYS A 108 -18.76 55.73 -64.64
N SER A 109 -18.73 55.04 -65.78
CA SER A 109 -17.63 55.28 -66.75
C SER A 109 -18.09 55.46 -68.19
N ASP A 110 -19.39 55.69 -68.38
CA ASP A 110 -19.94 56.61 -69.38
C ASP A 110 -19.53 58.07 -69.09
N PHE A 111 -18.23 58.32 -68.88
CA PHE A 111 -17.74 59.70 -68.90
C PHE A 111 -16.53 59.95 -69.79
N ASN A 112 -15.74 58.95 -70.21
CA ASN A 112 -14.52 59.30 -70.97
C ASN A 112 -14.16 58.49 -72.23
N SER A 113 -14.91 57.47 -72.63
CA SER A 113 -14.57 56.74 -73.88
C SER A 113 -15.73 56.55 -74.86
N PHE A 114 -16.66 57.51 -74.86
CA PHE A 114 -17.50 57.82 -76.02
C PHE A 114 -16.67 58.61 -77.06
N LYS A 115 -15.82 57.93 -77.83
CA LYS A 115 -15.54 58.35 -79.20
C LYS A 115 -15.05 57.19 -80.08
N SER A 116 -15.87 56.97 -81.12
CA SER A 116 -15.68 56.15 -82.33
C SER A 116 -15.89 54.63 -82.26
N GLY A 117 -17.16 54.22 -82.10
CA GLY A 117 -17.94 53.34 -83.02
C GLY A 117 -17.52 51.86 -83.15
N GLU A 118 -18.18 50.94 -82.41
CA GLU A 118 -19.29 50.05 -82.86
C GLU A 118 -18.88 49.05 -83.95
N PHE A 119 -18.63 47.76 -83.69
CA PHE A 119 -19.48 46.67 -83.18
C PHE A 119 -20.72 46.34 -84.05
N THR A 120 -20.52 45.35 -84.93
CA THR A 120 -21.32 44.11 -85.06
C THR A 120 -22.81 44.24 -85.41
N THR A 121 -23.31 43.34 -86.27
CA THR A 121 -24.20 42.22 -85.89
C THR A 121 -24.91 41.65 -87.12
N LEU A 122 -24.94 40.32 -87.19
CA LEU A 122 -25.69 39.54 -88.17
C LEU A 122 -26.99 39.07 -87.55
N GLY A 123 -28.11 39.35 -88.22
CA GLY A 123 -29.28 38.48 -88.25
C GLY A 123 -30.59 39.04 -87.69
N THR A 124 -31.57 39.25 -88.56
CA THR A 124 -32.95 38.74 -88.40
C THR A 124 -33.72 38.86 -89.72
N LYS A 125 -34.50 37.82 -90.06
CA LYS A 125 -35.47 37.75 -91.16
C LYS A 125 -36.85 38.12 -90.62
N VAL A 126 -37.54 39.09 -91.23
CA VAL A 126 -38.98 39.07 -91.57
C VAL A 126 -39.17 40.03 -92.75
N ALA A 127 -39.76 39.54 -93.83
CA ALA A 127 -40.23 40.34 -94.97
C ALA A 127 -41.67 40.79 -94.71
N ASP A 128 -41.96 42.08 -94.89
CA ASP A 128 -43.09 42.62 -95.68
C ASP A 128 -43.30 44.13 -95.40
N LYS A 129 -42.82 44.96 -96.34
CA LYS A 129 -43.57 46.07 -96.97
C LYS A 129 -42.72 46.69 -98.11
N LEU A 130 -42.99 46.17 -99.30
CA LEU A 130 -43.08 46.84 -100.61
C LEU A 130 -42.91 48.38 -100.64
N ASP A 131 -41.94 48.86 -101.42
CA ASP A 131 -42.16 49.53 -102.72
C ASP A 131 -40.92 49.23 -103.62
N LYS A 132 -40.87 48.23 -104.52
CA LYS A 132 -41.52 47.98 -105.83
C LYS A 132 -40.99 48.78 -107.04
N SER A 133 -39.75 48.48 -107.45
CA SER A 133 -39.23 48.56 -108.85
C SER A 133 -37.74 48.18 -108.79
N ASP A 134 -37.22 47.03 -109.22
CA ASP A 134 -37.33 46.46 -110.56
C ASP A 134 -36.91 44.97 -110.57
N PHE A 135 -37.89 44.07 -110.61
CA PHE A 135 -37.69 42.77 -111.25
C PHE A 135 -38.97 42.35 -111.98
N ASN A 136 -38.85 42.29 -113.30
CA ASN A 136 -39.71 41.67 -114.31
C ASN A 136 -40.99 42.39 -114.75
N SER A 137 -40.92 42.98 -115.95
CA SER A 137 -41.70 42.42 -117.07
C SER A 137 -41.19 42.86 -118.45
N PHE A 138 -41.04 41.85 -119.32
CA PHE A 138 -41.48 41.86 -120.71
C PHE A 138 -41.00 42.98 -121.66
N LYS A 139 -39.97 42.63 -122.45
CA LYS A 139 -39.98 42.63 -123.92
C LYS A 139 -40.91 43.63 -124.63
N SER A 140 -40.34 44.70 -125.21
CA SER A 140 -40.49 45.10 -126.63
C SER A 140 -39.91 46.50 -126.86
N GLY A 141 -39.16 46.63 -127.95
CA GLY A 141 -38.91 47.81 -128.81
C GLY A 141 -39.11 49.25 -128.32
N GLU A 142 -38.19 50.07 -128.84
CA GLU A 142 -38.43 51.46 -129.27
C GLU A 142 -38.55 52.54 -128.19
N PHE A 143 -38.13 53.78 -128.39
CA PHE A 143 -37.20 54.42 -129.32
C PHE A 143 -37.19 55.86 -128.78
N THR A 144 -36.00 56.43 -128.56
CA THR A 144 -35.78 57.88 -128.61
C THR A 144 -36.53 58.75 -127.55
N THR A 145 -36.19 60.01 -127.30
CA THR A 145 -35.48 60.99 -128.13
C THR A 145 -35.00 62.15 -127.25
N LEU A 146 -33.86 62.72 -127.66
CA LEU A 146 -33.58 64.16 -127.73
C LEU A 146 -33.46 64.97 -126.42
N GLY A 147 -32.53 65.90 -126.29
CA GLY A 147 -31.58 66.51 -127.23
C GLY A 147 -30.69 67.46 -126.43
N THR A 148 -29.50 67.86 -126.88
CA THR A 148 -29.24 68.84 -127.94
C THR A 148 -27.70 68.94 -128.08
N LYS A 149 -27.13 68.79 -129.31
CA LYS A 149 -26.69 69.86 -130.25
C LYS A 149 -25.73 70.89 -129.62
N VAL A 150 -24.65 71.36 -130.25
CA VAL A 150 -23.89 71.12 -131.50
C VAL A 150 -22.69 72.10 -131.43
N ASP A 151 -21.52 71.71 -131.95
CA ASP A 151 -20.50 72.58 -132.59
C ASP A 151 -19.33 71.65 -132.99
N GLY A 152 -18.81 71.52 -134.21
CA GLY A 152 -19.09 72.12 -135.50
C GLY A 152 -18.03 71.61 -136.51
N LYS A 153 -18.43 71.52 -137.79
CA LYS A 153 -17.62 71.42 -139.04
C LYS A 153 -16.90 70.08 -139.32
N LEU A 154 -17.23 69.33 -140.39
CA LEU A 154 -17.21 69.58 -141.86
C LEU A 154 -15.83 69.31 -142.49
N ASP A 155 -15.70 68.17 -143.19
CA ASP A 155 -14.96 67.96 -144.45
C ASP A 155 -15.43 66.60 -145.04
N THR A 156 -16.42 66.54 -145.94
CA THR A 156 -16.48 66.83 -147.39
C THR A 156 -15.80 65.84 -148.33
N SER A 157 -16.57 64.81 -148.71
CA SER A 157 -16.63 64.39 -150.11
C SER A 157 -18.05 63.92 -150.45
N THR A 158 -18.89 64.86 -150.87
CA THR A 158 -20.12 64.54 -151.61
C THR A 158 -20.57 65.78 -152.33
N PHE A 159 -21.32 65.60 -153.41
CA PHE A 159 -21.96 66.67 -154.17
C PHE A 159 -21.02 67.33 -155.19
N SER A 160 -20.93 66.78 -156.39
CA SER A 160 -21.89 67.10 -157.46
C SER A 160 -22.00 68.60 -157.72
N THR A 161 -21.10 69.10 -158.55
CA THR A 161 -21.52 69.69 -159.82
C THR A 161 -20.32 69.50 -160.76
N PHE A 162 -20.44 68.58 -161.71
CA PHE A 162 -20.91 68.97 -163.03
C PHE A 162 -19.80 69.71 -163.78
N LYS A 163 -19.25 69.00 -164.76
CA LYS A 163 -19.13 69.54 -166.10
C LYS A 163 -18.02 70.57 -166.29
N ASN A 164 -16.78 70.09 -166.31
CA ASN A 164 -15.80 70.48 -167.33
C ASN A 164 -14.72 69.38 -167.49
N GLY A 165 -14.76 68.63 -168.60
CA GLY A 165 -13.71 67.71 -169.07
C GLY A 165 -14.00 66.23 -168.77
N ILE A 166 -14.85 65.53 -169.53
CA ILE A 166 -14.54 64.96 -170.87
C ILE A 166 -13.20 64.20 -170.79
N GLU A 167 -13.22 62.88 -170.66
CA GLU A 167 -13.15 61.94 -171.79
C GLU A 167 -11.99 62.26 -172.78
N PRO A 168 -11.25 61.26 -173.28
CA PRO A 168 -11.91 60.04 -173.73
C PRO A 168 -11.15 58.74 -173.45
N ARG A 169 -11.94 57.66 -173.55
CA ARG A 169 -11.59 56.28 -173.92
C ARG A 169 -11.39 55.33 -172.73
N VAL A 170 -12.33 54.40 -172.50
CA VAL A 170 -12.48 53.16 -173.28
C VAL A 170 -11.15 52.40 -173.21
N THR A 171 -11.06 51.31 -172.45
CA THR A 171 -11.57 50.01 -172.90
C THR A 171 -11.91 49.07 -171.72
N ASN A 172 -13.22 48.85 -171.49
CA ASN A 172 -13.94 47.62 -171.11
C ASN A 172 -13.31 46.67 -170.06
N LEU A 173 -13.89 46.41 -168.88
CA LEU A 173 -15.27 45.96 -168.58
C LEU A 173 -15.66 44.69 -169.37
N GLU A 174 -15.51 43.50 -168.76
CA GLU A 174 -16.48 42.41 -168.84
C GLU A 174 -16.06 41.14 -168.04
N ASN A 175 -17.00 40.61 -167.27
CA ASN A 175 -17.17 39.18 -166.89
C ASN A 175 -16.46 38.59 -165.66
N ASN A 176 -17.00 38.94 -164.48
CA ASN A 176 -17.87 38.06 -163.69
C ASN A 176 -17.64 36.52 -163.83
N LYS A 177 -16.93 35.89 -162.89
CA LYS A 177 -17.21 34.59 -162.21
C LYS A 177 -15.95 34.02 -161.52
N LEU A 178 -16.12 33.58 -160.27
CA LEU A 178 -15.22 32.84 -159.38
C LEU A 178 -14.08 32.07 -160.09
N ASN A 179 -12.80 32.39 -159.77
CA ASN A 179 -11.62 31.77 -160.39
C ASN A 179 -10.77 30.98 -159.36
N LYS A 180 -9.92 30.08 -159.87
CA LYS A 180 -9.05 29.12 -159.14
C LYS A 180 -8.18 29.74 -158.03
N THR A 181 -8.01 31.06 -158.06
CA THR A 181 -7.23 31.86 -157.12
C THR A 181 -7.93 31.97 -155.75
N ASP A 182 -9.26 31.99 -155.71
CA ASP A 182 -10.03 32.05 -154.44
C ASP A 182 -9.99 30.70 -153.69
N PHE A 183 -9.97 29.57 -154.42
CA PHE A 183 -9.80 28.23 -153.84
C PHE A 183 -8.35 27.96 -153.38
N THR A 184 -7.36 28.54 -154.07
CA THR A 184 -5.94 28.44 -153.68
C THR A 184 -5.64 29.30 -152.44
N THR A 185 -6.33 30.43 -152.29
CA THR A 185 -6.23 31.31 -151.11
C THR A 185 -6.92 30.70 -149.88
N PHE A 186 -8.04 29.98 -150.07
CA PHE A 186 -8.68 29.19 -149.01
C PHE A 186 -7.80 28.00 -148.56
N GLN A 187 -7.17 27.28 -149.50
CA GLN A 187 -6.25 26.17 -149.19
C GLN A 187 -4.98 26.65 -148.47
N SER A 188 -4.45 27.83 -148.82
CA SER A 188 -3.32 28.46 -148.12
C SER A 188 -3.68 28.95 -146.71
N THR A 189 -4.92 29.41 -146.50
CA THR A 189 -5.40 29.90 -145.20
C THR A 189 -5.69 28.74 -144.23
N VAL A 190 -6.27 27.64 -144.71
CA VAL A 190 -6.53 26.43 -143.90
C VAL A 190 -5.23 25.69 -143.55
N ASN A 191 -4.26 25.60 -144.47
CA ASN A 191 -2.93 25.04 -144.15
C ASN A 191 -2.11 25.96 -143.22
N GLY A 192 -2.24 27.29 -143.32
CA GLY A 192 -1.62 28.24 -142.38
C GLY A 192 -2.24 28.24 -140.99
N GLN A 193 -3.54 27.91 -140.85
CA GLN A 193 -4.21 27.78 -139.55
C GLN A 193 -3.96 26.41 -138.89
N ILE A 194 -3.67 25.35 -139.65
CA ILE A 194 -3.28 24.03 -139.12
C ILE A 194 -1.83 24.03 -138.60
N THR A 195 -0.91 24.78 -139.21
CA THR A 195 0.47 24.96 -138.71
C THR A 195 0.55 25.88 -137.47
N ASN A 196 -0.41 26.78 -137.27
CA ASN A 196 -0.52 27.61 -136.05
C ASN A 196 -1.23 26.94 -134.87
N LEU A 197 -1.84 25.75 -135.07
CA LEU A 197 -2.42 24.95 -134.00
C LEU A 197 -1.44 23.89 -133.43
N THR A 198 -0.24 23.75 -134.01
CA THR A 198 0.81 22.83 -133.55
C THR A 198 1.88 23.48 -132.65
N ASN A 199 1.79 24.79 -132.35
CA ASN A 199 2.80 25.53 -131.57
C ASN A 199 2.26 26.32 -130.35
N THR A 200 1.12 25.92 -129.79
CA THR A 200 0.56 26.53 -128.55
C THR A 200 0.27 25.49 -127.46
N LYS A 201 1.24 24.62 -127.20
CA LYS A 201 1.34 23.88 -125.92
C LYS A 201 2.37 24.57 -125.03
N LEU A 202 1.91 25.03 -123.88
CA LEU A 202 2.62 25.17 -122.59
C LEU A 202 4.15 25.33 -122.66
N ASN A 203 4.63 26.53 -122.33
CA ASN A 203 6.05 26.85 -122.23
C ASN A 203 6.83 25.83 -121.35
N THR A 204 7.85 25.22 -121.94
CA THR A 204 8.78 24.30 -121.27
C THR A 204 9.45 24.93 -120.03
N ALA A 205 9.53 26.26 -119.96
CA ALA A 205 10.06 27.00 -118.81
C ALA A 205 9.18 26.87 -117.55
N THR A 206 7.86 26.93 -117.65
CA THR A 206 6.97 26.83 -116.46
C THR A 206 6.82 25.38 -115.99
N PHE A 207 6.88 24.41 -116.92
CA PHE A 207 6.92 22.98 -116.56
C PHE A 207 8.23 22.60 -115.85
N ASN A 208 9.38 23.12 -116.31
CA ASN A 208 10.66 22.89 -115.64
C ASN A 208 10.70 23.55 -114.26
N GLN A 209 10.16 24.76 -114.10
CA GLN A 209 10.07 25.42 -112.78
C GLN A 209 9.19 24.63 -111.79
N PHE A 210 8.06 24.10 -112.25
CA PHE A 210 7.20 23.24 -111.44
C PHE A 210 7.91 21.93 -111.05
N ASN A 211 8.64 21.31 -111.99
CA ASN A 211 9.37 20.08 -111.73
C ASN A 211 10.56 20.31 -110.78
N THR A 212 11.25 21.45 -110.87
CA THR A 212 12.30 21.85 -109.92
C THR A 212 11.73 22.11 -108.52
N ASN A 213 10.58 22.78 -108.42
CA ASN A 213 9.91 23.01 -107.14
C ASN A 213 9.38 21.71 -106.51
N LEU A 214 8.82 20.80 -107.32
CA LEU A 214 8.37 19.49 -106.87
C LEU A 214 9.54 18.61 -106.44
N THR A 215 10.66 18.62 -107.18
CA THR A 215 11.89 17.91 -106.80
C THR A 215 12.52 18.50 -105.54
N GLY A 216 12.47 19.82 -105.35
CA GLY A 216 12.91 20.50 -104.12
C GLY A 216 12.08 20.11 -102.90
N LEU A 217 10.74 20.08 -103.03
CA LEU A 217 9.83 19.68 -101.95
C LEU A 217 9.95 18.17 -101.64
N VAL A 218 10.11 17.33 -102.66
CA VAL A 218 10.31 15.88 -102.49
C VAL A 218 11.65 15.58 -101.82
N ASN A 219 12.73 16.29 -102.15
CA ASN A 219 14.02 16.17 -101.44
C ASN A 219 13.97 16.70 -100.00
N GLN A 220 13.14 17.70 -99.72
CA GLN A 220 12.93 18.22 -98.36
C GLN A 220 12.11 17.27 -97.48
N VAL A 221 11.20 16.50 -98.06
CA VAL A 221 10.31 15.56 -97.34
C VAL A 221 10.89 14.14 -97.26
N LEU A 222 11.68 13.69 -98.25
CA LEU A 222 12.30 12.35 -98.27
C LEU A 222 13.78 12.34 -97.83
N GLY A 223 14.46 13.50 -97.83
CA GLY A 223 15.86 13.63 -97.37
C GLY A 223 16.02 13.76 -95.85
N THR A 224 14.93 13.93 -95.10
CA THR A 224 14.92 13.89 -93.65
C THR A 224 14.43 12.53 -93.17
N THR A 225 15.27 11.51 -93.34
CA THR A 225 15.19 10.34 -92.46
C THR A 225 15.42 10.87 -91.05
N PHE A 226 14.36 11.04 -90.24
CA PHE A 226 14.49 11.28 -88.80
C PHE A 226 15.16 10.05 -88.18
N THR A 227 16.47 9.97 -88.29
CA THR A 227 17.25 8.94 -87.62
C THR A 227 17.17 9.23 -86.13
N VAL A 228 17.05 8.19 -85.31
CA VAL A 228 17.08 8.31 -83.83
C VAL A 228 18.31 9.12 -83.38
N ALA A 229 19.40 9.08 -84.16
CA ALA A 229 20.62 9.87 -83.96
C ALA A 229 20.41 11.40 -84.06
N GLN A 230 19.54 11.90 -84.95
CA GLN A 230 19.24 13.33 -85.08
C GLN A 230 18.22 13.81 -84.03
N MET A 231 17.38 12.92 -83.51
CA MET A 231 16.61 13.19 -82.29
C MET A 231 17.50 13.19 -81.03
N GLN A 232 18.56 12.37 -81.00
CA GLN A 232 19.53 12.36 -79.89
C GLN A 232 20.50 13.55 -79.91
N GLY A 233 20.89 14.05 -81.09
CA GLY A 233 21.81 15.19 -81.24
C GLY A 233 21.21 16.57 -80.91
N ALA A 234 19.88 16.69 -80.87
CA ALA A 234 19.17 17.92 -80.49
C ALA A 234 18.78 18.00 -79.00
N LEU A 235 19.06 16.97 -78.20
CA LEU A 235 18.98 17.06 -76.74
C LEU A 235 20.34 17.49 -76.19
N PRO A 236 20.50 18.71 -75.65
CA PRO A 236 21.73 19.07 -74.94
C PRO A 236 21.94 18.07 -73.80
N ALA A 237 23.19 17.71 -73.52
CA ALA A 237 23.62 16.84 -72.43
C ALA A 237 22.68 16.97 -71.22
N TYR A 238 22.00 15.87 -70.84
CA TYR A 238 20.90 15.79 -69.87
C TYR A 238 21.12 16.61 -68.58
N ASN A 239 20.90 17.91 -68.65
CA ASN A 239 20.63 18.75 -67.49
C ASN A 239 19.13 18.66 -67.27
N TYR A 240 18.69 17.73 -66.43
CA TYR A 240 17.30 17.59 -66.02
C TYR A 240 16.81 18.87 -65.31
N THR A 241 16.42 19.89 -66.07
CA THR A 241 15.69 21.04 -65.54
C THR A 241 14.27 20.54 -65.26
N GLY A 242 14.05 19.99 -64.07
CA GLY A 242 12.79 19.31 -63.73
C GLY A 242 11.52 20.14 -64.00
N ILE A 243 10.37 19.48 -64.00
CA ILE A 243 9.06 20.10 -64.28
C ILE A 243 8.64 21.11 -63.19
N LYS A 244 7.60 21.92 -63.45
CA LYS A 244 7.07 22.87 -62.45
C LYS A 244 6.75 22.12 -61.15
N TYR A 245 7.26 22.62 -60.02
CA TYR A 245 7.19 22.03 -58.67
C TYR A 245 8.11 20.82 -58.37
N PHE A 246 8.85 20.30 -59.35
CA PHE A 246 9.84 19.23 -59.14
C PHE A 246 11.20 19.66 -59.69
N ARG A 247 12.18 19.90 -58.82
CA ARG A 247 13.55 20.28 -59.21
C ARG A 247 14.54 19.31 -58.57
N ALA A 248 15.49 18.81 -59.37
CA ALA A 248 16.61 18.02 -58.89
C ALA A 248 17.92 18.79 -59.15
N ASN A 249 18.82 18.80 -58.16
CA ASN A 249 20.18 19.32 -58.32
C ASN A 249 21.15 18.27 -57.75
N SER A 250 21.69 17.44 -58.63
CA SER A 250 22.56 16.33 -58.25
C SER A 250 23.53 15.99 -59.37
N THR A 251 24.74 15.61 -58.98
CA THR A 251 25.76 15.00 -59.85
C THR A 251 25.92 13.49 -59.62
N GLY A 252 25.17 12.93 -58.66
CA GLY A 252 25.17 11.49 -58.37
C GLY A 252 24.47 10.68 -59.48
N THR A 253 24.66 9.36 -59.47
CA THR A 253 23.96 8.48 -60.42
C THR A 253 22.45 8.57 -60.27
N ASP A 254 21.72 8.26 -61.34
CA ASP A 254 20.27 8.36 -61.36
C ASP A 254 19.57 7.44 -60.34
N ALA A 255 18.31 7.73 -60.05
CA ALA A 255 17.44 6.87 -59.24
C ALA A 255 17.04 5.60 -60.04
N SER A 256 16.79 4.51 -59.33
CA SER A 256 16.47 3.20 -59.91
C SER A 256 15.21 2.61 -59.27
N ALA A 257 14.06 2.81 -59.91
CA ALA A 257 12.81 2.11 -59.59
C ALA A 257 12.65 0.89 -60.52
N THR A 258 13.12 -0.29 -60.09
CA THR A 258 13.04 -1.52 -60.90
C THR A 258 11.84 -2.41 -60.54
N GLY A 259 11.25 -2.20 -59.36
CA GLY A 259 10.04 -2.90 -58.96
C GLY A 259 8.81 -2.41 -59.70
N THR A 260 7.82 -3.29 -59.87
CA THR A 260 6.50 -2.91 -60.37
C THR A 260 5.86 -1.90 -59.42
N ASP A 261 5.29 -0.82 -59.95
CA ASP A 261 4.64 0.25 -59.18
C ASP A 261 5.56 0.93 -58.13
N ALA A 262 6.88 0.86 -58.32
CA ALA A 262 7.87 1.44 -57.41
C ALA A 262 8.15 2.93 -57.66
N VAL A 263 8.55 3.65 -56.62
CA VAL A 263 8.94 5.07 -56.65
C VAL A 263 10.36 5.24 -56.13
N ALA A 264 11.25 5.79 -56.95
CA ALA A 264 12.62 6.15 -56.54
C ALA A 264 12.90 7.64 -56.83
N ILE A 265 13.28 8.41 -55.79
CA ILE A 265 13.50 9.87 -55.89
C ILE A 265 14.81 10.23 -55.19
N GLY A 266 15.79 10.77 -55.94
CA GLY A 266 17.08 11.22 -55.42
C GLY A 266 18.27 10.40 -55.95
N PRO A 267 19.50 10.93 -55.88
CA PRO A 267 20.65 10.24 -56.45
C PRO A 267 20.89 8.88 -55.80
N VAL A 268 21.16 7.86 -56.61
CA VAL A 268 21.43 6.49 -56.15
C VAL A 268 20.27 5.86 -55.37
N ALA A 269 19.07 6.45 -55.37
CA ALA A 269 17.90 5.88 -54.71
C ALA A 269 17.48 4.58 -55.40
N LYS A 270 17.14 3.53 -54.66
CA LYS A 270 16.81 2.20 -55.19
C LYS A 270 15.48 1.69 -54.62
N ALA A 271 14.50 1.46 -55.49
CA ALA A 271 13.22 0.86 -55.14
C ALA A 271 13.08 -0.42 -56.00
N THR A 272 13.43 -1.58 -55.42
CA THR A 272 13.77 -2.76 -56.22
C THR A 272 12.65 -3.80 -56.38
N GLU A 273 11.63 -3.75 -55.54
CA GLU A 273 10.53 -4.73 -55.47
C GLU A 273 9.16 -4.05 -55.63
N VAL A 274 8.09 -4.84 -55.72
CA VAL A 274 6.71 -4.35 -55.91
C VAL A 274 6.30 -3.35 -54.82
N ASP A 275 5.62 -2.27 -55.23
CA ASP A 275 5.07 -1.22 -54.34
C ASP A 275 6.10 -0.52 -53.45
N THR A 276 7.39 -0.54 -53.80
CA THR A 276 8.46 0.07 -52.99
C THR A 276 8.58 1.57 -53.18
N VAL A 277 8.95 2.28 -52.11
CA VAL A 277 9.19 3.74 -52.14
C VAL A 277 10.56 4.06 -51.56
N ALA A 278 11.46 4.63 -52.35
CA ALA A 278 12.78 5.10 -51.93
C ALA A 278 12.95 6.60 -52.24
N ILE A 279 13.09 7.45 -51.22
CA ILE A 279 13.19 8.90 -51.36
C ILE A 279 14.41 9.42 -50.58
N GLY A 280 15.45 9.88 -51.27
CA GLY A 280 16.66 10.46 -50.67
C GLY A 280 17.95 9.96 -51.33
N HIS A 281 19.06 10.68 -51.10
CA HIS A 281 20.38 10.27 -51.59
C HIS A 281 20.79 8.93 -50.97
N GLU A 282 20.99 7.90 -51.80
CA GLU A 282 21.29 6.52 -51.39
C GLU A 282 20.18 5.83 -50.57
N ALA A 283 18.92 6.30 -50.63
CA ALA A 283 17.81 5.59 -50.01
C ALA A 283 17.56 4.25 -50.74
N SER A 284 17.33 3.14 -50.01
CA SER A 284 17.10 1.84 -50.64
C SER A 284 15.97 1.06 -49.97
N ALA A 285 14.90 0.79 -50.72
CA ALA A 285 13.79 -0.07 -50.36
C ALA A 285 13.87 -1.37 -51.19
N SER A 286 14.13 -2.50 -50.53
CA SER A 286 14.60 -3.73 -51.17
C SER A 286 13.66 -4.93 -51.05
N LYS A 287 12.48 -4.76 -50.46
CA LYS A 287 11.46 -5.81 -50.22
C LYS A 287 10.05 -5.29 -50.49
N ALA A 288 9.08 -6.18 -50.66
CA ALA A 288 7.75 -5.80 -51.14
C ALA A 288 7.07 -4.77 -50.21
N ALA A 289 6.47 -3.73 -50.78
CA ALA A 289 5.84 -2.63 -50.05
C ALA A 289 6.74 -1.90 -49.03
N ALA A 290 8.07 -2.02 -49.15
CA ALA A 290 9.02 -1.34 -48.27
C ALA A 290 9.12 0.16 -48.59
N ILE A 291 9.25 0.98 -47.54
CA ILE A 291 9.39 2.43 -47.62
C ILE A 291 10.73 2.84 -47.00
N ALA A 292 11.54 3.59 -47.73
CA ALA A 292 12.81 4.16 -47.30
C ALA A 292 12.85 5.66 -47.64
N VAL A 293 12.77 6.53 -46.63
CA VAL A 293 12.76 7.99 -46.83
C VAL A 293 13.85 8.66 -46.00
N GLY A 294 14.86 9.22 -46.65
CA GLY A 294 15.99 9.90 -46.03
C GLY A 294 17.31 9.56 -46.71
N LYS A 295 18.36 10.36 -46.48
CA LYS A 295 19.71 10.02 -46.97
C LYS A 295 20.13 8.69 -46.34
N LYS A 296 20.54 7.71 -47.16
CA LYS A 296 20.98 6.37 -46.73
C LYS A 296 19.95 5.57 -45.92
N SER A 297 18.67 5.94 -45.92
CA SER A 297 17.63 5.11 -45.28
C SER A 297 17.55 3.76 -46.00
N TYR A 298 17.47 2.66 -45.25
CA TYR A 298 17.48 1.31 -45.80
C TYR A 298 16.34 0.48 -45.23
N SER A 299 15.40 0.05 -46.08
CA SER A 299 14.35 -0.89 -45.68
C SER A 299 14.46 -2.18 -46.48
N ASN A 300 14.76 -3.29 -45.81
CA ASN A 300 15.00 -4.60 -46.42
C ASN A 300 14.09 -5.69 -45.85
N ALA A 301 12.86 -5.34 -45.49
CA ALA A 301 11.83 -6.27 -45.06
C ALA A 301 10.48 -5.93 -45.69
N ASP A 302 9.62 -6.93 -45.86
CA ASP A 302 8.30 -6.74 -46.43
C ASP A 302 7.48 -5.81 -45.53
N ASN A 303 6.79 -4.82 -46.12
CA ASN A 303 6.07 -3.76 -45.40
C ASN A 303 6.92 -2.93 -44.41
N GLY A 304 8.26 -2.99 -44.51
CA GLY A 304 9.15 -2.27 -43.61
C GLY A 304 9.22 -0.78 -43.91
N ILE A 305 9.16 0.07 -42.88
CA ILE A 305 9.18 1.53 -43.01
C ILE A 305 10.43 2.11 -42.34
N ALA A 306 11.36 2.66 -43.10
CA ALA A 306 12.54 3.36 -42.63
C ALA A 306 12.47 4.84 -43.01
N VAL A 307 12.29 5.75 -42.05
CA VAL A 307 12.19 7.19 -42.28
C VAL A 307 13.20 7.96 -41.42
N GLY A 308 14.19 8.57 -42.05
CA GLY A 308 15.26 9.30 -41.39
C GLY A 308 16.59 9.13 -42.10
N ASN A 309 17.54 10.01 -41.82
CA ASN A 309 18.90 9.83 -42.33
C ASN A 309 19.53 8.60 -41.64
N ASP A 310 19.96 7.64 -42.45
CA ASP A 310 20.55 6.37 -42.06
C ASP A 310 19.65 5.50 -41.15
N SER A 311 18.33 5.66 -41.23
CA SER A 311 17.37 4.77 -40.58
C SER A 311 17.34 3.40 -41.27
N THR A 312 17.26 2.31 -40.51
CA THR A 312 17.36 0.94 -41.05
C THR A 312 16.25 0.03 -40.57
N VAL A 313 15.57 -0.66 -41.49
CA VAL A 313 14.77 -1.86 -41.21
C VAL A 313 15.50 -3.06 -41.81
N THR A 314 15.96 -3.98 -40.97
CA THR A 314 16.83 -5.09 -41.38
C THR A 314 16.08 -6.22 -42.07
N ALA A 315 16.80 -7.14 -42.70
CA ALA A 315 16.20 -8.33 -43.29
C ALA A 315 15.47 -9.18 -42.24
N GLY A 316 14.23 -9.59 -42.55
CA GLY A 316 13.37 -10.40 -41.66
C GLY A 316 12.48 -9.60 -40.71
N ALA A 317 12.67 -8.28 -40.61
CA ALA A 317 11.86 -7.39 -39.77
C ALA A 317 10.55 -6.98 -40.48
N THR A 318 9.70 -7.95 -40.82
CA THR A 318 8.44 -7.72 -41.55
C THR A 318 7.54 -6.73 -40.80
N SER A 319 6.89 -5.82 -41.52
CA SER A 319 5.99 -4.79 -40.95
C SER A 319 6.63 -3.90 -39.87
N ALA A 320 7.97 -3.85 -39.81
CA ALA A 320 8.68 -3.07 -38.80
C ALA A 320 8.79 -1.60 -39.20
N VAL A 321 8.99 -0.75 -38.20
CA VAL A 321 9.00 0.71 -38.37
C VAL A 321 10.22 1.30 -37.68
N ALA A 322 11.06 2.01 -38.41
CA ALA A 322 12.21 2.76 -37.92
C ALA A 322 12.08 4.25 -38.32
N LEU A 323 11.83 5.14 -37.36
CA LEU A 323 11.74 6.59 -37.58
C LEU A 323 12.80 7.36 -36.79
N GLY A 324 13.66 8.10 -37.48
CA GLY A 324 14.66 9.00 -36.88
C GLY A 324 16.08 8.77 -37.39
N PHE A 325 16.99 9.69 -37.05
CA PHE A 325 18.40 9.60 -37.42
C PHE A 325 19.05 8.35 -36.80
N HIS A 326 19.54 7.43 -37.62
CA HIS A 326 20.05 6.12 -37.21
C HIS A 326 19.08 5.26 -36.40
N ALA A 327 17.76 5.46 -36.53
CA ALA A 327 16.80 4.54 -35.92
C ALA A 327 16.87 3.16 -36.59
N ARG A 328 16.75 2.07 -35.84
CA ARG A 328 16.84 0.71 -36.39
C ARG A 328 15.81 -0.24 -35.81
N ALA A 329 15.09 -0.94 -36.68
CA ALA A 329 14.27 -2.09 -36.31
C ALA A 329 14.92 -3.39 -36.84
N GLY A 330 15.05 -4.37 -35.94
CA GLY A 330 15.76 -5.64 -36.15
C GLY A 330 17.29 -5.56 -35.97
N SER A 331 17.92 -6.74 -36.00
CA SER A 331 19.36 -6.95 -35.77
C SER A 331 20.14 -6.92 -37.08
N ASN A 332 21.31 -6.29 -37.04
CA ASN A 332 22.23 -6.23 -38.17
C ASN A 332 23.39 -7.22 -38.01
N LYS A 333 23.76 -7.93 -39.08
CA LYS A 333 24.86 -8.90 -39.07
C LYS A 333 26.22 -8.25 -38.81
N ASN A 334 26.43 -7.02 -39.30
CA ASN A 334 27.69 -6.30 -39.14
C ASN A 334 27.47 -5.05 -38.26
N GLY A 335 28.16 -4.98 -37.12
CA GLY A 335 28.16 -3.80 -36.23
C GLY A 335 27.17 -3.83 -35.06
N ASP A 336 26.46 -4.93 -34.83
CA ASP A 336 25.71 -5.13 -33.59
C ASP A 336 26.61 -5.57 -32.43
N VAL A 337 26.18 -5.24 -31.23
CA VAL A 337 26.81 -5.68 -29.98
C VAL A 337 25.87 -6.64 -29.24
N THR A 338 26.44 -7.58 -28.50
CA THR A 338 25.68 -8.44 -27.59
C THR A 338 25.56 -7.73 -26.23
N TYR A 339 24.36 -7.68 -25.67
CA TYR A 339 24.06 -6.89 -24.46
C TYR A 339 24.00 -7.73 -23.19
N ASP A 340 23.70 -9.02 -23.34
CA ASP A 340 23.57 -10.05 -22.31
C ASP A 340 24.86 -10.90 -22.15
N GLY A 341 25.96 -10.46 -22.76
CA GLY A 341 27.25 -11.16 -22.70
C GLY A 341 27.31 -12.42 -23.56
N ALA A 342 26.43 -12.57 -24.55
CA ALA A 342 26.56 -13.61 -25.56
C ALA A 342 27.82 -13.44 -26.44
N THR A 343 28.33 -14.54 -26.96
CA THR A 343 29.44 -14.56 -27.95
C THR A 343 28.93 -14.50 -29.39
N THR A 344 27.63 -14.76 -29.59
CA THR A 344 26.94 -14.75 -30.88
C THR A 344 25.77 -13.78 -30.82
N TYR A 345 25.45 -13.15 -31.94
CA TYR A 345 24.27 -12.29 -32.09
C TYR A 345 23.22 -13.01 -32.95
N LEU A 346 21.93 -12.85 -32.60
CA LEU A 346 20.83 -13.40 -33.37
C LEU A 346 20.36 -12.41 -34.43
N VAL A 347 20.14 -12.87 -35.67
CA VAL A 347 19.64 -12.08 -36.81
C VAL A 347 18.30 -12.62 -37.30
N GLY A 348 17.55 -11.82 -38.05
CA GLY A 348 16.23 -12.20 -38.58
C GLY A 348 15.09 -11.98 -37.58
N ASP A 349 15.30 -11.12 -36.58
CA ASP A 349 14.29 -10.59 -35.68
C ASP A 349 13.66 -9.30 -36.23
N GLY A 350 12.85 -8.64 -35.41
CA GLY A 350 12.29 -7.33 -35.72
C GLY A 350 10.91 -7.37 -36.34
N ASP A 351 10.27 -8.54 -36.46
CA ASP A 351 8.89 -8.64 -36.95
C ASP A 351 7.97 -7.74 -36.12
N SER A 352 7.25 -6.83 -36.79
CA SER A 352 6.41 -5.79 -36.21
C SER A 352 7.08 -4.91 -35.14
N ALA A 353 8.42 -4.80 -35.17
CA ALA A 353 9.16 -3.98 -34.21
C ALA A 353 9.07 -2.47 -34.56
N ILE A 354 9.02 -1.63 -33.53
CA ILE A 354 8.93 -0.17 -33.66
C ILE A 354 10.16 0.47 -33.01
N ALA A 355 10.92 1.26 -33.76
CA ALA A 355 12.04 2.06 -33.29
C ALA A 355 11.84 3.54 -33.68
N ILE A 356 11.61 4.41 -32.71
CA ILE A 356 11.33 5.84 -32.96
C ILE A 356 12.27 6.71 -32.13
N GLY A 357 13.15 7.46 -32.79
CA GLY A 357 14.05 8.41 -32.15
C GLY A 357 15.48 8.32 -32.67
N ASN A 358 16.29 9.31 -32.29
CA ASN A 358 17.71 9.35 -32.64
C ASN A 358 18.44 8.14 -32.05
N LYS A 359 19.00 7.28 -32.90
CA LYS A 359 19.69 6.03 -32.51
C LYS A 359 18.82 5.07 -31.68
N ALA A 360 17.50 5.12 -31.82
CA ALA A 360 16.61 4.11 -31.20
C ALA A 360 16.82 2.76 -31.89
N ILE A 361 16.91 1.67 -31.12
CA ILE A 361 17.12 0.32 -31.65
C ILE A 361 16.06 -0.61 -31.05
N SER A 362 15.20 -1.17 -31.89
CA SER A 362 14.24 -2.20 -31.46
C SER A 362 14.63 -3.54 -32.06
N ARG A 363 15.21 -4.42 -31.26
CA ARG A 363 15.49 -5.84 -31.60
C ARG A 363 14.44 -6.72 -30.91
N GLY A 364 14.11 -7.88 -31.49
CA GLY A 364 13.06 -8.80 -31.06
C GLY A 364 11.73 -8.61 -31.80
N GLN A 365 10.73 -9.46 -31.53
CA GLN A 365 9.42 -9.46 -32.18
C GLN A 365 8.42 -8.57 -31.42
N ASN A 366 7.60 -7.78 -32.11
CA ASN A 366 6.61 -6.86 -31.51
C ASN A 366 7.19 -5.86 -30.49
N ASN A 367 8.51 -5.66 -30.51
CA ASN A 367 9.18 -4.81 -29.52
C ASN A 367 9.09 -3.34 -29.90
N ILE A 368 9.01 -2.48 -28.89
CA ILE A 368 8.83 -1.03 -29.05
C ILE A 368 9.98 -0.30 -28.35
N ALA A 369 10.79 0.44 -29.10
CA ALA A 369 11.82 1.34 -28.59
C ALA A 369 11.52 2.78 -29.03
N ILE A 370 11.15 3.67 -28.10
CA ILE A 370 10.79 5.07 -28.40
C ILE A 370 11.61 6.02 -27.52
N GLY A 371 12.43 6.86 -28.15
CA GLY A 371 13.27 7.85 -27.48
C GLY A 371 14.70 7.84 -28.02
N LYS A 372 15.47 8.88 -27.69
CA LYS A 372 16.89 8.93 -28.05
C LYS A 372 17.63 7.76 -27.38
N GLN A 373 18.28 6.92 -28.18
CA GLN A 373 19.03 5.74 -27.70
C GLN A 373 18.18 4.76 -26.87
N ALA A 374 16.85 4.74 -27.05
CA ALA A 374 16.01 3.68 -26.51
C ALA A 374 16.39 2.34 -27.14
N LEU A 375 16.38 1.27 -26.36
CA LEU A 375 16.90 -0.03 -26.76
C LEU A 375 16.05 -1.17 -26.24
N THR A 376 15.63 -2.07 -27.12
CA THR A 376 15.22 -3.43 -26.76
C THR A 376 16.22 -4.42 -27.38
N THR A 377 16.53 -5.51 -26.68
CA THR A 377 17.50 -6.53 -27.14
C THR A 377 16.88 -7.91 -27.20
N ASN A 378 17.48 -8.80 -27.99
CA ASN A 378 17.19 -10.23 -27.96
C ASN A 378 17.80 -10.90 -26.73
N LYS A 379 17.41 -12.17 -26.53
CA LYS A 379 18.06 -13.10 -25.60
C LYS A 379 19.16 -13.85 -26.36
N ASP A 380 20.16 -13.09 -26.85
CA ASP A 380 21.23 -13.58 -27.72
C ASP A 380 21.96 -14.79 -27.09
N LYS A 381 22.13 -14.79 -25.76
CA LYS A 381 22.77 -15.88 -25.01
C LYS A 381 21.91 -17.14 -24.93
N ALA A 382 20.59 -16.98 -24.87
CA ALA A 382 19.63 -18.08 -24.92
C ALA A 382 19.29 -18.50 -26.35
N ASN A 383 19.90 -17.86 -27.37
CA ASN A 383 19.63 -18.09 -28.78
C ASN A 383 18.13 -17.99 -29.13
N THR A 384 17.42 -17.04 -28.52
CA THR A 384 15.99 -16.80 -28.75
C THR A 384 15.71 -15.31 -28.93
N PHE A 385 14.68 -15.00 -29.75
CA PHE A 385 14.19 -13.63 -29.87
C PHE A 385 13.44 -13.23 -28.60
N SER A 386 13.61 -11.98 -28.17
CA SER A 386 12.69 -11.39 -27.19
C SER A 386 11.40 -11.01 -27.91
N SER A 387 10.31 -10.86 -27.14
CA SER A 387 9.03 -10.41 -27.68
C SER A 387 8.31 -9.45 -26.75
N ASP A 388 7.40 -8.66 -27.32
CA ASP A 388 6.37 -7.86 -26.62
C ASP A 388 6.93 -6.90 -25.55
N SER A 389 8.16 -6.43 -25.74
CA SER A 389 8.87 -5.58 -24.80
C SER A 389 8.84 -4.12 -25.21
N ILE A 390 8.78 -3.23 -24.23
CA ILE A 390 8.59 -1.79 -24.42
C ILE A 390 9.71 -1.04 -23.70
N ALA A 391 10.48 -0.22 -24.42
CA ALA A 391 11.47 0.71 -23.91
C ALA A 391 11.12 2.13 -24.37
N ILE A 392 10.61 2.98 -23.48
CA ILE A 392 10.18 4.35 -23.80
C ILE A 392 10.91 5.35 -22.91
N GLY A 393 11.71 6.22 -23.51
CA GLY A 393 12.50 7.24 -22.83
C GLY A 393 13.92 7.35 -23.39
N THR A 394 14.61 8.45 -23.07
CA THR A 394 16.02 8.58 -23.46
C THR A 394 16.86 7.57 -22.69
N ASN A 395 17.61 6.72 -23.41
CA ASN A 395 18.38 5.60 -22.84
C ASN A 395 17.52 4.58 -22.04
N ALA A 396 16.22 4.44 -22.35
CA ALA A 396 15.42 3.35 -21.78
C ALA A 396 15.86 2.01 -22.39
N GLU A 397 15.97 0.95 -21.57
CA GLU A 397 16.56 -0.33 -21.99
C GLU A 397 15.73 -1.53 -21.50
N THR A 398 15.41 -2.47 -22.40
CA THR A 398 15.04 -3.84 -22.02
C THR A 398 16.11 -4.80 -22.53
N ILE A 399 16.72 -5.56 -21.62
CA ILE A 399 17.88 -6.42 -21.91
C ILE A 399 17.50 -7.87 -21.69
N ALA A 400 17.57 -8.67 -22.76
CA ALA A 400 17.30 -10.11 -22.75
C ALA A 400 16.02 -10.50 -21.99
N ALA A 401 14.95 -9.75 -22.24
CA ALA A 401 13.67 -9.92 -21.57
C ALA A 401 12.52 -9.91 -22.58
N SER A 402 11.50 -10.74 -22.34
CA SER A 402 10.21 -10.73 -23.05
C SER A 402 9.12 -10.13 -22.16
N SER A 403 8.09 -9.53 -22.75
CA SER A 403 6.98 -8.88 -22.02
C SER A 403 7.44 -7.83 -21.00
N ALA A 404 8.61 -7.23 -21.21
CA ALA A 404 9.23 -6.29 -20.29
C ALA A 404 8.83 -4.85 -20.58
N ILE A 405 8.75 -4.01 -19.55
CA ILE A 405 8.39 -2.59 -19.70
C ILE A 405 9.43 -1.72 -19.01
N ALA A 406 10.18 -0.91 -19.77
CA ALA A 406 11.05 0.14 -19.29
C ALA A 406 10.51 1.51 -19.73
N LEU A 407 10.01 2.33 -18.80
CA LEU A 407 9.43 3.64 -19.06
C LEU A 407 10.11 4.73 -18.23
N GLY A 408 10.83 5.64 -18.88
CA GLY A 408 11.53 6.75 -18.25
C GLY A 408 12.97 6.88 -18.73
N LYS A 409 13.58 8.05 -18.51
CA LYS A 409 14.98 8.28 -18.86
C LYS A 409 15.88 7.33 -18.08
N GLY A 410 16.65 6.50 -18.78
CA GLY A 410 17.53 5.51 -18.15
C GLY A 410 16.82 4.39 -17.39
N ALA A 411 15.49 4.22 -17.56
CA ALA A 411 14.77 3.09 -17.01
C ALA A 411 15.31 1.79 -17.64
N ARG A 412 15.54 0.75 -16.84
CA ARG A 412 16.16 -0.49 -17.30
C ARG A 412 15.44 -1.72 -16.76
N VAL A 413 15.14 -2.64 -17.66
CA VAL A 413 14.77 -4.02 -17.34
C VAL A 413 15.92 -4.95 -17.73
N GLY A 414 16.30 -5.84 -16.82
CA GLY A 414 17.42 -6.78 -17.00
C GLY A 414 18.79 -6.19 -16.66
N VAL A 415 19.81 -7.07 -16.71
CA VAL A 415 21.20 -6.73 -16.35
C VAL A 415 22.12 -7.11 -17.51
N ARG A 416 23.02 -6.20 -17.88
CA ARG A 416 24.02 -6.45 -18.93
C ARG A 416 24.94 -7.59 -18.52
N GLY A 417 25.18 -8.53 -19.43
CA GLY A 417 26.02 -9.71 -19.16
C GLY A 417 25.39 -10.81 -18.29
N SER A 418 24.15 -10.64 -17.83
CA SER A 418 23.47 -11.63 -16.97
C SER A 418 22.77 -12.72 -17.79
N ASN A 419 22.77 -13.95 -17.25
CA ASN A 419 21.97 -15.07 -17.78
C ASN A 419 20.52 -15.05 -17.29
N ALA A 420 20.24 -14.30 -16.22
CA ALA A 420 18.91 -14.22 -15.64
C ALA A 420 18.07 -13.26 -16.48
N GLY A 421 17.22 -13.81 -17.35
CA GLY A 421 16.21 -13.03 -18.06
C GLY A 421 15.30 -12.31 -17.06
N ALA A 422 14.92 -11.07 -17.39
CA ALA A 422 13.99 -10.26 -16.61
C ALA A 422 12.62 -10.24 -17.29
N ASP A 423 12.14 -11.41 -17.70
CA ASP A 423 10.85 -11.56 -18.36
C ASP A 423 9.73 -11.01 -17.46
N SER A 424 8.74 -10.38 -18.09
CA SER A 424 7.59 -9.76 -17.42
C SER A 424 7.94 -8.67 -16.39
N ALA A 425 9.19 -8.20 -16.36
CA ALA A 425 9.61 -7.19 -15.41
C ALA A 425 9.28 -5.76 -15.87
N ILE A 426 9.02 -4.89 -14.90
CA ILE A 426 8.51 -3.54 -15.10
C ILE A 426 9.42 -2.55 -14.37
N ALA A 427 10.03 -1.61 -15.09
CA ALA A 427 10.79 -0.49 -14.57
C ALA A 427 10.18 0.84 -15.04
N ILE A 428 9.59 1.63 -14.13
CA ILE A 428 8.93 2.90 -14.45
C ILE A 428 9.51 4.02 -13.60
N GLY A 429 10.13 5.01 -14.22
CA GLY A 429 10.75 6.18 -13.57
C GLY A 429 12.16 6.45 -14.08
N GLU A 430 12.68 7.66 -13.83
CA GLU A 430 14.07 7.99 -14.19
C GLU A 430 15.04 7.07 -13.41
N GLY A 431 15.87 6.31 -14.13
CA GLY A 431 16.85 5.40 -13.56
C GLY A 431 16.27 4.21 -12.78
N ALA A 432 14.97 3.92 -12.90
CA ALA A 432 14.37 2.73 -12.28
C ALA A 432 14.96 1.45 -12.89
N GLN A 433 15.19 0.42 -12.08
CA GLN A 433 15.84 -0.83 -12.49
C GLN A 433 15.09 -2.05 -11.97
N ALA A 434 14.56 -2.87 -12.88
CA ALA A 434 13.96 -4.16 -12.57
C ALA A 434 14.87 -5.27 -13.10
N THR A 435 15.66 -5.88 -12.23
CA THR A 435 16.84 -6.68 -12.62
C THR A 435 16.60 -8.19 -12.69
N GLY A 436 15.43 -8.67 -12.24
CA GLY A 436 15.09 -10.10 -12.24
C GLY A 436 13.72 -10.39 -12.86
N LEU A 437 13.44 -11.67 -13.07
CA LEU A 437 12.13 -12.19 -13.51
C LEU A 437 10.99 -11.64 -12.63
N ASP A 438 9.89 -11.21 -13.24
CA ASP A 438 8.69 -10.65 -12.57
C ASP A 438 8.97 -9.48 -11.61
N ALA A 439 10.12 -8.81 -11.73
CA ALA A 439 10.48 -7.68 -10.88
C ALA A 439 9.67 -6.43 -11.24
N THR A 440 9.22 -5.67 -10.26
CA THR A 440 8.51 -4.40 -10.47
C THR A 440 9.20 -3.27 -9.71
N ALA A 441 9.81 -2.33 -10.42
CA ALA A 441 10.43 -1.11 -9.90
C ALA A 441 9.69 0.14 -10.39
N ILE A 442 9.11 0.93 -9.49
CA ILE A 442 8.32 2.13 -9.81
C ILE A 442 8.82 3.32 -8.97
N GLY A 443 9.40 4.33 -9.61
CA GLY A 443 9.90 5.56 -8.97
C GLY A 443 11.32 5.93 -9.41
N HIS A 444 11.72 7.17 -9.10
CA HIS A 444 13.09 7.64 -9.39
C HIS A 444 14.12 6.74 -8.69
N SER A 445 14.99 6.10 -9.48
CA SER A 445 16.04 5.18 -9.01
C SER A 445 15.55 4.02 -8.14
N ALA A 446 14.28 3.59 -8.28
CA ALA A 446 13.78 2.38 -7.64
C ALA A 446 14.48 1.13 -8.20
N GLN A 447 14.78 0.14 -7.36
CA GLN A 447 15.51 -1.08 -7.74
C GLN A 447 14.77 -2.32 -7.22
N ALA A 448 14.43 -3.24 -8.11
CA ALA A 448 13.76 -4.50 -7.75
C ALA A 448 14.50 -5.72 -8.31
N GLY A 449 14.80 -6.67 -7.43
CA GLY A 449 15.30 -8.00 -7.76
C GLY A 449 14.19 -8.96 -8.19
N LYS A 450 14.52 -10.25 -8.32
CA LYS A 450 13.60 -11.31 -8.80
C LYS A 450 12.30 -11.36 -7.98
N SER A 451 11.16 -11.24 -8.66
CA SER A 451 9.81 -11.23 -8.08
C SER A 451 9.64 -10.18 -6.97
N GLY A 452 10.51 -9.16 -6.95
CA GLY A 452 10.50 -8.10 -5.96
C GLY A 452 9.63 -6.93 -6.42
N LEU A 453 9.03 -6.22 -5.46
CA LEU A 453 8.27 -5.00 -5.70
C LEU A 453 8.96 -3.83 -4.98
N ALA A 454 9.59 -2.94 -5.74
CA ALA A 454 10.13 -1.67 -5.25
C ALA A 454 9.29 -0.50 -5.76
N ALA A 455 8.68 0.26 -4.87
CA ALA A 455 7.86 1.42 -5.23
C ALA A 455 8.18 2.63 -4.34
N GLY A 456 8.60 3.73 -4.94
CA GLY A 456 9.06 4.93 -4.26
C GLY A 456 10.45 5.38 -4.72
N SER A 457 10.80 6.64 -4.49
CA SER A 457 12.12 7.15 -4.87
C SER A 457 13.21 6.45 -4.04
N ASN A 458 14.21 5.88 -4.72
CA ASN A 458 15.29 5.09 -4.13
C ASN A 458 14.84 3.84 -3.34
N ALA A 459 13.60 3.36 -3.54
CA ALA A 459 13.18 2.09 -2.95
C ALA A 459 14.02 0.93 -3.50
N ASN A 460 14.44 0.00 -2.66
CA ASN A 460 15.31 -1.11 -3.04
C ASN A 460 14.78 -2.45 -2.51
N ALA A 461 14.10 -3.21 -3.36
CA ALA A 461 13.66 -4.57 -3.09
C ALA A 461 14.71 -5.58 -3.56
N ALA A 462 15.85 -5.68 -2.85
CA ALA A 462 16.99 -6.48 -3.32
C ALA A 462 16.78 -8.00 -3.14
N GLY A 463 15.99 -8.40 -2.13
CA GLY A 463 15.69 -9.79 -1.86
C GLY A 463 14.68 -10.40 -2.84
N VAL A 464 14.73 -11.72 -3.03
CA VAL A 464 13.74 -12.46 -3.83
C VAL A 464 12.36 -12.38 -3.15
N ASN A 465 11.28 -12.23 -3.91
CA ASN A 465 9.91 -12.14 -3.37
C ASN A 465 9.74 -11.04 -2.29
N SER A 466 10.56 -9.99 -2.34
CA SER A 466 10.57 -8.95 -1.30
C SER A 466 9.79 -7.70 -1.73
N VAL A 467 9.32 -6.91 -0.76
CA VAL A 467 8.53 -5.71 -1.01
C VAL A 467 9.18 -4.51 -0.33
N ALA A 468 9.55 -3.48 -1.08
CA ALA A 468 10.04 -2.20 -0.59
C ALA A 468 9.14 -1.06 -1.09
N LEU A 469 8.32 -0.47 -0.21
CA LEU A 469 7.37 0.59 -0.56
C LEU A 469 7.62 1.86 0.28
N GLY A 470 8.11 2.93 -0.33
CA GLY A 470 8.41 4.20 0.34
C GLY A 470 9.72 4.83 -0.14
N ASN A 471 9.97 6.09 0.23
CA ASN A 471 11.25 6.73 -0.07
C ASN A 471 12.38 5.98 0.67
N ALA A 472 13.41 5.55 -0.07
CA ALA A 472 14.55 4.81 0.48
C ALA A 472 14.17 3.58 1.35
N ALA A 473 12.99 2.98 1.14
CA ALA A 473 12.63 1.72 1.76
C ALA A 473 13.52 0.60 1.21
N GLN A 474 14.00 -0.30 2.07
CA GLN A 474 14.98 -1.30 1.67
C GLN A 474 14.70 -2.67 2.27
N THR A 475 14.79 -3.70 1.42
CA THR A 475 14.86 -5.11 1.82
C THR A 475 16.16 -5.72 1.30
N THR A 476 16.78 -6.65 2.02
CA THR A 476 18.03 -7.30 1.58
C THR A 476 17.92 -8.81 1.38
N THR A 477 16.92 -9.46 1.98
CA THR A 477 16.77 -10.92 1.97
C THR A 477 15.40 -11.36 1.44
N GLU A 478 15.26 -12.66 1.17
CA GLU A 478 14.04 -13.24 0.65
C GLU A 478 12.82 -13.02 1.57
N GLY A 479 11.67 -12.71 0.96
CA GLY A 479 10.37 -12.60 1.62
C GLY A 479 10.25 -11.43 2.61
N ALA A 480 11.24 -10.55 2.68
CA ALA A 480 11.20 -9.37 3.55
C ALA A 480 10.25 -8.29 3.00
N VAL A 481 9.63 -7.55 3.91
CA VAL A 481 8.67 -6.47 3.61
C VAL A 481 9.10 -5.21 4.35
N ALA A 482 9.45 -4.15 3.61
CA ALA A 482 9.75 -2.82 4.13
C ALA A 482 8.74 -1.80 3.55
N ILE A 483 7.91 -1.20 4.41
CA ILE A 483 6.88 -0.22 3.99
C ILE A 483 7.01 1.05 4.83
N GLY A 484 7.38 2.17 4.22
CA GLY A 484 7.56 3.45 4.88
C GLY A 484 8.87 4.14 4.50
N ASP A 485 8.95 5.44 4.78
CA ASP A 485 10.16 6.25 4.55
C ASP A 485 11.35 5.70 5.37
N ARG A 486 12.41 5.27 4.67
CA ARG A 486 13.60 4.61 5.23
C ARG A 486 13.31 3.35 6.08
N ALA A 487 12.18 2.68 5.84
CA ALA A 487 11.94 1.37 6.45
C ALA A 487 13.00 0.37 5.97
N TYR A 488 13.51 -0.47 6.87
CA TYR A 488 14.62 -1.37 6.59
C TYR A 488 14.32 -2.78 7.12
N ALA A 489 14.16 -3.74 6.22
CA ALA A 489 13.92 -5.14 6.54
C ALA A 489 15.08 -6.00 6.00
N ALA A 490 16.08 -6.23 6.84
CA ALA A 490 17.28 -6.98 6.46
C ALA A 490 17.27 -8.48 6.76
N PRO A 491 16.76 -8.95 7.92
CA PRO A 491 16.75 -10.38 8.23
C PRO A 491 15.68 -11.14 7.42
N TRP A 492 15.87 -12.45 7.22
CA TRP A 492 14.95 -13.28 6.41
C TRP A 492 13.51 -13.18 6.90
N ARG A 493 12.56 -12.98 5.97
CA ARG A 493 11.10 -12.84 6.26
C ARG A 493 10.71 -11.76 7.28
N THR A 494 11.54 -10.74 7.46
CA THR A 494 11.23 -9.60 8.33
C THR A 494 10.15 -8.70 7.73
N ILE A 495 9.21 -8.25 8.56
CA ILE A 495 8.21 -7.23 8.22
C ILE A 495 8.55 -5.95 8.99
N SER A 496 8.85 -4.87 8.28
CA SER A 496 9.09 -3.54 8.85
C SER A 496 8.18 -2.50 8.19
N ILE A 497 7.26 -1.94 8.96
CA ILE A 497 6.20 -1.03 8.48
C ILE A 497 6.22 0.24 9.34
N GLY A 498 6.59 1.37 8.75
CA GLY A 498 6.68 2.68 9.41
C GLY A 498 7.98 3.40 9.07
N GLN A 499 8.00 4.71 9.34
CA GLN A 499 9.21 5.52 9.13
C GLN A 499 10.36 5.00 10.00
N ASP A 500 11.52 4.74 9.38
CA ASP A 500 12.72 4.20 10.03
C ASP A 500 12.47 2.87 10.81
N ALA A 501 11.36 2.16 10.54
CA ALA A 501 11.08 0.86 11.16
C ALA A 501 12.17 -0.15 10.74
N GLY A 502 12.70 -0.89 11.72
CA GLY A 502 13.74 -1.89 11.48
C GLY A 502 15.12 -1.32 11.11
N LYS A 503 15.31 0.00 11.14
CA LYS A 503 16.59 0.64 10.80
C LYS A 503 17.70 0.18 11.73
N GLY A 504 18.87 -0.12 11.17
CA GLY A 504 20.04 -0.55 11.96
C GLY A 504 19.93 -1.97 12.52
N GLN A 505 18.92 -2.75 12.12
CA GLN A 505 18.88 -4.18 12.42
C GLN A 505 20.15 -4.87 11.96
N ALA A 506 20.70 -5.73 12.82
CA ALA A 506 21.87 -6.51 12.47
C ALA A 506 21.57 -7.43 11.29
N THR A 507 22.43 -7.42 10.28
CA THR A 507 22.32 -8.31 9.13
C THR A 507 22.47 -9.75 9.58
N ASP A 508 21.71 -10.64 8.94
CA ASP A 508 21.84 -12.08 9.14
C ASP A 508 23.10 -12.59 8.42
N THR A 509 24.19 -12.79 9.16
CA THR A 509 25.47 -13.25 8.60
C THR A 509 25.69 -14.75 8.72
N VAL A 510 24.88 -15.44 9.54
CA VAL A 510 25.05 -16.88 9.85
C VAL A 510 23.71 -17.64 9.84
N ASP A 511 22.68 -17.12 9.16
CA ASP A 511 21.32 -17.67 9.07
C ASP A 511 20.62 -17.86 10.44
N ASP A 512 20.95 -17.01 11.42
CA ASP A 512 20.42 -17.05 12.79
C ASP A 512 19.58 -15.82 13.17
N LYS A 513 19.33 -14.92 12.22
CA LYS A 513 18.49 -13.72 12.39
C LYS A 513 17.35 -13.74 11.39
N ASN A 514 16.14 -14.00 11.87
CA ASN A 514 14.95 -14.04 11.03
C ASN A 514 13.69 -13.51 11.74
N GLU A 515 12.66 -13.25 10.91
CA GLU A 515 11.26 -13.11 11.32
C GLU A 515 10.99 -12.03 12.39
N GLN A 516 11.51 -10.82 12.15
CA GLN A 516 11.16 -9.65 12.95
C GLN A 516 9.82 -9.05 12.47
N ILE A 517 8.97 -8.59 13.38
CA ILE A 517 7.77 -7.81 13.07
C ILE A 517 7.90 -6.43 13.70
N ASN A 518 8.19 -5.41 12.90
CA ASN A 518 8.45 -4.05 13.32
C ASN A 518 7.39 -3.10 12.74
N ILE A 519 6.34 -2.79 13.48
CA ILE A 519 5.22 -1.95 13.00
C ILE A 519 5.14 -0.67 13.83
N GLY A 520 5.42 0.48 13.22
CA GLY A 520 5.40 1.80 13.84
C GLY A 520 6.69 2.58 13.58
N VAL A 521 6.64 3.89 13.80
CA VAL A 521 7.81 4.78 13.62
C VAL A 521 8.95 4.31 14.54
N ARG A 522 10.11 3.99 13.95
CA ARG A 522 11.31 3.48 14.64
C ARG A 522 11.10 2.18 15.44
N SER A 523 10.03 1.43 15.17
CA SER A 523 9.84 0.11 15.78
C SER A 523 10.99 -0.81 15.35
N GLY A 524 11.52 -1.63 16.28
CA GLY A 524 12.61 -2.57 15.98
C GLY A 524 13.91 -1.93 15.48
N GLU A 525 14.15 -0.65 15.77
CA GLU A 525 15.42 0.01 15.45
C GLU A 525 16.57 -0.65 16.23
N ASN A 526 17.70 -0.92 15.57
CA ASN A 526 18.91 -1.52 16.16
C ASN A 526 18.69 -2.87 16.87
N VAL A 527 17.76 -3.70 16.38
CA VAL A 527 17.56 -5.05 16.91
C VAL A 527 18.71 -5.97 16.49
N ASP A 528 19.23 -6.72 17.45
CA ASP A 528 20.24 -7.77 17.26
C ASP A 528 19.69 -9.10 17.81
N GLY A 529 18.96 -9.84 16.97
CA GLY A 529 18.30 -11.09 17.38
C GLY A 529 17.31 -11.63 16.33
N GLN A 530 16.39 -12.50 16.76
CA GLN A 530 15.37 -13.14 15.90
C GLN A 530 13.99 -13.19 16.58
N LEU A 531 12.91 -13.31 15.80
CA LEU A 531 11.54 -13.55 16.31
C LEU A 531 11.00 -12.46 17.25
N ASN A 532 11.47 -11.21 17.16
CA ASN A 532 10.92 -10.13 17.99
C ASN A 532 9.75 -9.44 17.28
N ILE A 533 8.76 -9.04 18.07
CA ILE A 533 7.57 -8.33 17.62
C ILE A 533 7.57 -6.97 18.32
N GLY A 534 7.88 -5.91 17.59
CA GLY A 534 7.73 -4.52 18.01
C GLY A 534 6.54 -3.86 17.31
N ILE A 535 5.50 -3.47 18.04
CA ILE A 535 4.34 -2.77 17.50
C ILE A 535 4.09 -1.49 18.32
N GLY A 536 4.32 -0.33 17.71
CA GLY A 536 4.23 0.98 18.34
C GLY A 536 5.45 1.85 18.03
N GLN A 537 5.39 3.13 18.40
CA GLN A 537 6.52 4.04 18.21
C GLN A 537 7.70 3.60 19.10
N ALA A 538 8.84 3.34 18.47
CA ALA A 538 10.07 2.82 19.10
C ALA A 538 9.86 1.58 19.98
N ALA A 539 8.83 0.78 19.72
CA ALA A 539 8.64 -0.51 20.39
C ALA A 539 9.76 -1.47 20.00
N GLY A 540 10.30 -2.22 20.97
CA GLY A 540 11.33 -3.23 20.73
C GLY A 540 12.64 -2.67 20.15
N SER A 541 12.91 -1.36 20.26
CA SER A 541 14.18 -0.79 19.79
C SER A 541 15.34 -1.16 20.70
N ASN A 542 16.53 -1.39 20.13
CA ASN A 542 17.76 -1.79 20.81
C ASN A 542 17.62 -3.12 21.58
N VAL A 543 16.74 -4.02 21.11
CA VAL A 543 16.57 -5.35 21.70
C VAL A 543 17.69 -6.27 21.23
N LYS A 544 18.26 -7.02 22.17
CA LYS A 544 19.19 -8.12 21.93
C LYS A 544 18.55 -9.43 22.35
N GLY A 545 18.60 -10.46 21.50
CA GLY A 545 18.05 -11.78 21.80
C GLY A 545 16.73 -12.09 21.08
N LYS A 546 16.01 -13.10 21.59
CA LYS A 546 15.03 -13.87 20.80
C LYS A 546 13.61 -13.78 21.38
N GLY A 547 12.58 -13.80 20.53
CA GLY A 547 11.20 -14.06 20.98
C GLY A 547 10.55 -12.97 21.85
N ASN A 548 11.00 -11.72 21.77
CA ASN A 548 10.44 -10.64 22.58
C ASN A 548 9.21 -10.02 21.93
N ILE A 549 8.16 -9.79 22.71
CA ILE A 549 6.93 -9.09 22.30
C ILE A 549 6.90 -7.72 22.98
N ALA A 550 6.87 -6.66 22.18
CA ALA A 550 6.78 -5.27 22.60
C ALA A 550 5.60 -4.59 21.89
N LEU A 551 4.54 -4.26 22.64
CA LEU A 551 3.35 -3.60 22.11
C LEU A 551 3.05 -2.31 22.87
N GLY A 552 3.25 -1.15 22.22
CA GLY A 552 3.03 0.17 22.80
C GLY A 552 4.22 1.11 22.59
N GLN A 553 4.02 2.40 22.89
CA GLN A 553 5.07 3.39 22.76
C GLN A 553 6.24 3.06 23.70
N ASN A 554 7.46 2.97 23.17
CA ASN A 554 8.67 2.62 23.90
C ASN A 554 8.60 1.30 24.71
N ALA A 555 7.67 0.40 24.38
CA ALA A 555 7.59 -0.89 25.04
C ALA A 555 8.84 -1.71 24.73
N GLY A 556 9.40 -2.39 25.74
CA GLY A 556 10.50 -3.34 25.57
C GLY A 556 11.78 -2.78 24.96
N GLN A 557 12.10 -1.49 25.18
CA GLN A 557 13.36 -0.92 24.71
C GLN A 557 14.54 -1.42 25.54
N TYR A 558 15.67 -1.67 24.86
CA TYR A 558 16.92 -2.09 25.50
C TYR A 558 16.82 -3.39 26.32
N ILE A 559 15.91 -4.29 25.95
CA ILE A 559 15.87 -5.65 26.52
C ILE A 559 17.02 -6.47 25.93
N GLY A 560 17.75 -7.18 26.79
CA GLY A 560 18.86 -8.06 26.44
C GLY A 560 20.25 -7.44 26.62
N GLY A 561 21.28 -8.30 26.60
CA GLY A 561 22.67 -7.99 26.93
C GLY A 561 23.64 -8.99 26.30
N THR A 562 24.58 -9.55 27.06
CA THR A 562 25.61 -10.47 26.52
C THR A 562 25.07 -11.86 26.18
N ASN A 563 23.83 -12.17 26.55
CA ASN A 563 23.23 -13.49 26.38
C ASN A 563 22.26 -13.54 25.19
N SER A 564 22.80 -13.51 23.97
CA SER A 564 22.04 -13.49 22.70
C SER A 564 21.16 -14.72 22.44
N SER A 565 21.19 -15.72 23.33
CA SER A 565 20.48 -17.01 23.19
C SER A 565 19.16 -17.09 23.95
N VAL A 566 18.86 -16.14 24.84
CA VAL A 566 17.69 -16.21 25.73
C VAL A 566 16.84 -14.96 25.59
N GLY A 567 15.57 -15.16 25.30
CA GLY A 567 14.52 -14.15 25.37
C GLY A 567 13.18 -14.88 25.24
N ASN A 568 12.11 -14.23 25.67
CA ASN A 568 10.69 -14.65 25.63
C ASN A 568 9.90 -13.62 26.48
N ASN A 569 10.24 -12.34 26.35
CA ASN A 569 9.70 -11.29 27.22
C ASN A 569 8.43 -10.71 26.60
N ILE A 570 7.44 -10.41 27.43
CA ILE A 570 6.19 -9.75 27.02
C ILE A 570 6.15 -8.36 27.66
N SER A 571 6.14 -7.32 26.83
CA SER A 571 6.11 -5.91 27.23
C SER A 571 4.95 -5.22 26.54
N ILE A 572 3.84 -5.00 27.25
CA ILE A 572 2.60 -4.46 26.66
C ILE A 572 2.18 -3.20 27.42
N GLY A 573 2.11 -2.06 26.73
CA GLY A 573 1.77 -0.75 27.28
C GLY A 573 2.89 0.28 27.08
N THR A 574 2.54 1.56 27.17
CA THR A 574 3.54 2.64 27.06
C THR A 574 4.60 2.50 28.16
N ASN A 575 5.86 2.44 27.74
CA ASN A 575 7.04 2.26 28.58
C ASN A 575 7.05 0.96 29.43
N ALA A 576 6.29 -0.07 29.06
CA ALA A 576 6.40 -1.38 29.71
C ALA A 576 7.79 -1.97 29.47
N ASN A 577 8.49 -2.39 30.52
CA ASN A 577 9.89 -2.87 30.46
C ASN A 577 10.80 -1.98 29.60
N GLN A 578 10.67 -0.66 29.76
CA GLN A 578 11.57 0.29 29.12
C GLN A 578 12.83 0.46 29.97
N TYR A 579 14.00 0.29 29.35
CA TYR A 579 15.30 0.61 29.94
C TYR A 579 16.01 1.68 29.12
N THR A 580 17.11 2.24 29.64
CA THR A 580 17.94 3.24 28.93
C THR A 580 19.28 2.68 28.48
N THR A 581 19.62 1.48 28.95
CA THR A 581 20.82 0.71 28.60
C THR A 581 20.42 -0.75 28.46
N PRO A 582 21.13 -1.54 27.63
CA PRO A 582 20.89 -2.98 27.49
C PRO A 582 20.78 -3.65 28.86
N THR A 583 19.65 -4.29 29.14
CA THR A 583 19.34 -4.92 30.43
C THR A 583 18.91 -6.36 30.20
N ASP A 584 19.66 -7.30 30.79
CA ASP A 584 19.36 -8.73 30.71
C ASP A 584 18.12 -9.07 31.55
N ILE A 585 17.02 -9.39 30.87
CA ILE A 585 15.81 -10.01 31.44
C ILE A 585 15.36 -11.15 30.52
N ILE A 586 14.87 -12.23 31.13
CA ILE A 586 14.38 -13.42 30.41
C ILE A 586 13.01 -13.83 30.97
N GLU A 587 12.13 -14.33 30.10
CA GLU A 587 10.82 -14.89 30.47
C GLU A 587 9.97 -13.96 31.35
N SER A 588 10.11 -12.64 31.15
CA SER A 588 9.39 -11.63 31.92
C SER A 588 8.04 -11.26 31.28
N VAL A 589 7.06 -10.90 32.10
CA VAL A 589 5.76 -10.40 31.64
C VAL A 589 5.47 -9.06 32.31
N ALA A 590 5.55 -7.96 31.56
CA ALA A 590 5.19 -6.62 31.99
C ALA A 590 4.01 -6.08 31.15
N ILE A 591 2.87 -5.85 31.78
CA ILE A 591 1.64 -5.41 31.12
C ILE A 591 1.07 -4.20 31.86
N GLY A 592 1.08 -3.03 31.22
CA GLY A 592 0.55 -1.76 31.73
C GLY A 592 1.48 -0.57 31.52
N PHE A 593 1.00 0.64 31.80
CA PHE A 593 1.80 1.87 31.69
C PHE A 593 2.93 1.88 32.72
N ASN A 594 4.19 1.99 32.27
CA ASN A 594 5.39 1.91 33.11
C ASN A 594 5.42 0.67 34.02
N SER A 595 4.89 -0.48 33.58
CA SER A 595 5.10 -1.74 34.28
C SER A 595 6.54 -2.22 34.08
N GLN A 596 7.14 -2.78 35.13
CA GLN A 596 8.50 -3.32 35.08
C GLN A 596 8.53 -4.72 35.72
N ALA A 597 9.05 -5.69 34.98
CA ALA A 597 9.25 -7.07 35.41
C ALA A 597 10.72 -7.47 35.16
N GLY A 598 11.35 -8.05 36.17
CA GLY A 598 12.67 -8.68 36.05
C GLY A 598 12.59 -10.09 35.45
N THR A 599 13.69 -10.83 35.55
CA THR A 599 13.76 -12.23 35.08
C THR A 599 12.70 -13.12 35.71
N ARG A 600 12.00 -13.90 34.88
CA ARG A 600 10.92 -14.83 35.27
C ARG A 600 9.81 -14.19 36.11
N ALA A 601 9.69 -12.86 36.06
CA ALA A 601 8.77 -12.10 36.90
C ALA A 601 7.53 -11.66 36.13
N MET A 602 6.45 -11.39 36.86
CA MET A 602 5.18 -10.90 36.32
C MET A 602 4.79 -9.57 36.96
N SER A 603 4.57 -8.55 36.13
CA SER A 603 4.16 -7.21 36.52
C SER A 603 2.91 -6.81 35.73
N LEU A 604 1.75 -6.77 36.39
CA LEU A 604 0.46 -6.49 35.75
C LEU A 604 -0.24 -5.29 36.41
N GLY A 605 -0.27 -4.17 35.70
CA GLY A 605 -0.93 -2.94 36.14
C GLY A 605 -0.14 -1.67 35.79
N VAL A 606 -0.66 -0.52 36.22
CA VAL A 606 -0.01 0.76 36.01
C VAL A 606 1.06 0.98 37.08
N LYS A 607 2.30 1.30 36.66
CA LYS A 607 3.47 1.54 37.53
C LYS A 607 3.81 0.37 38.47
N THR A 608 3.48 -0.86 38.08
CA THR A 608 3.82 -2.08 38.84
C THR A 608 5.30 -2.43 38.72
N LYS A 609 5.88 -2.96 39.79
CA LYS A 609 7.28 -3.39 39.81
C LYS A 609 7.42 -4.78 40.42
N ALA A 610 7.80 -5.75 39.59
CA ALA A 610 8.22 -7.08 40.00
C ALA A 610 9.68 -7.27 39.56
N THR A 611 10.60 -6.53 40.18
CA THR A 611 11.97 -6.39 39.67
C THR A 611 12.91 -7.50 40.11
N ALA A 612 12.51 -8.29 41.10
CA ALA A 612 13.28 -9.43 41.59
C ALA A 612 12.95 -10.71 40.82
N ASP A 613 13.89 -11.66 40.84
CA ASP A 613 13.76 -12.93 40.15
C ASP A 613 12.51 -13.72 40.58
N GLY A 614 11.70 -14.17 39.62
CA GLY A 614 10.49 -14.95 39.90
C GLY A 614 9.39 -14.23 40.69
N SER A 615 9.49 -12.90 40.84
CA SER A 615 8.52 -12.11 41.62
C SER A 615 7.22 -11.81 40.85
N VAL A 616 6.13 -11.56 41.57
CA VAL A 616 4.82 -11.26 40.99
C VAL A 616 4.25 -9.99 41.62
N ALA A 617 3.97 -8.96 40.83
CA ALA A 617 3.30 -7.74 41.26
C ALA A 617 2.06 -7.47 40.40
N ILE A 618 0.88 -7.44 41.04
CA ILE A 618 -0.40 -7.24 40.36
C ILE A 618 -1.18 -6.09 41.03
N GLY A 619 -1.57 -5.09 40.24
CA GLY A 619 -2.37 -3.94 40.69
C GLY A 619 -1.59 -2.63 40.75
N ASN A 620 -2.27 -1.49 40.56
CA ASN A 620 -1.61 -0.17 40.45
C ASN A 620 -0.56 0.09 41.54
N SER A 621 0.67 0.39 41.14
CA SER A 621 1.82 0.66 42.03
C SER A 621 2.19 -0.48 43.01
N ALA A 622 1.76 -1.72 42.76
CA ALA A 622 2.23 -2.89 43.52
C ALA A 622 3.73 -3.12 43.29
N GLN A 623 4.44 -3.52 44.35
CA GLN A 623 5.90 -3.69 44.37
C GLN A 623 6.29 -5.01 45.03
N ALA A 624 6.83 -5.93 44.24
CA ALA A 624 7.40 -7.19 44.70
C ALA A 624 8.94 -7.10 44.59
N ASN A 625 9.59 -6.69 45.69
CA ASN A 625 11.04 -6.38 45.69
C ASN A 625 11.91 -7.57 46.08
N GLY A 626 11.33 -8.69 46.55
CA GLY A 626 12.07 -9.90 46.93
C GLY A 626 11.97 -11.02 45.88
N ALA A 627 12.98 -11.88 45.79
CA ALA A 627 12.94 -13.06 44.92
C ALA A 627 11.78 -13.99 45.32
N GLY A 628 11.06 -14.53 44.34
CA GLY A 628 9.88 -15.39 44.58
C GLY A 628 8.71 -14.72 45.30
N SER A 629 8.77 -13.40 45.53
CA SER A 629 7.75 -12.68 46.32
C SER A 629 6.50 -12.34 45.50
N MET A 630 5.35 -12.20 46.19
CA MET A 630 4.06 -11.91 45.53
C MET A 630 3.34 -10.71 46.18
N ALA A 631 3.19 -9.61 45.44
CA ALA A 631 2.47 -8.41 45.83
C ALA A 631 1.19 -8.26 45.01
N ILE A 632 0.02 -8.55 45.61
CA ILE A 632 -1.28 -8.53 44.91
C ILE A 632 -2.19 -7.49 45.54
N GLY A 633 -2.50 -6.44 44.80
CA GLY A 633 -3.37 -5.33 45.19
C GLY A 633 -2.68 -3.98 45.02
N LYS A 634 -3.48 -2.93 44.80
CA LYS A 634 -2.97 -1.54 44.64
C LYS A 634 -2.11 -1.14 45.84
N ASP A 635 -0.93 -0.58 45.57
CA ASP A 635 0.06 -0.14 46.56
C ASP A 635 0.52 -1.26 47.53
N SER A 636 0.34 -2.54 47.19
CA SER A 636 0.90 -3.64 47.99
C SER A 636 2.42 -3.67 47.84
N VAL A 637 3.15 -3.97 48.92
CA VAL A 637 4.61 -3.93 48.94
C VAL A 637 5.14 -5.18 49.63
N VAL A 638 6.10 -5.85 48.99
CA VAL A 638 6.84 -6.96 49.58
C VAL A 638 8.33 -6.65 49.58
N ASN A 639 8.95 -6.65 50.77
CA ASN A 639 10.37 -6.35 50.99
C ASN A 639 11.10 -7.56 51.60
N GLY A 640 11.10 -8.68 50.87
CA GLY A 640 11.78 -9.91 51.29
C GLY A 640 11.46 -11.09 50.39
N ALA A 641 12.39 -12.05 50.31
CA ALA A 641 12.21 -13.25 49.50
C ALA A 641 11.04 -14.10 50.01
N ASP A 642 10.32 -14.76 49.10
CA ASP A 642 9.25 -15.73 49.35
C ASP A 642 8.06 -15.22 50.19
N ASN A 643 8.00 -13.91 50.44
CA ASN A 643 6.91 -13.26 51.17
C ASN A 643 5.73 -12.96 50.24
N VAL A 644 4.53 -12.88 50.83
CA VAL A 644 3.29 -12.58 50.11
C VAL A 644 2.56 -11.41 50.77
N ALA A 645 2.21 -10.38 50.01
CA ALA A 645 1.29 -9.33 50.43
C ALA A 645 -0.02 -9.42 49.63
N LEU A 646 -1.13 -9.65 50.32
CA LEU A 646 -2.46 -9.81 49.71
C LEU A 646 -3.39 -8.66 50.11
N GLY A 647 -3.88 -7.93 49.12
CA GLY A 647 -4.81 -6.81 49.27
C GLY A 647 -4.18 -5.43 49.15
N ARG A 648 -5.04 -4.41 48.98
CA ARG A 648 -4.63 -3.01 48.83
C ARG A 648 -3.77 -2.56 50.02
N SER A 649 -2.61 -1.96 49.75
CA SER A 649 -1.69 -1.40 50.74
C SER A 649 -1.17 -2.41 51.77
N SER A 650 -1.27 -3.71 51.50
CA SER A 650 -0.66 -4.74 52.36
C SER A 650 0.86 -4.67 52.25
N ILE A 651 1.55 -4.79 53.38
CA ILE A 651 3.01 -4.75 53.45
C ILE A 651 3.51 -6.07 54.06
N ALA A 652 4.34 -6.80 53.33
CA ALA A 652 5.02 -7.99 53.80
C ALA A 652 6.54 -7.73 53.85
N ASN A 653 7.07 -7.54 55.06
CA ASN A 653 8.52 -7.45 55.29
C ASN A 653 9.00 -8.78 55.86
N THR A 654 10.23 -9.19 55.54
CA THR A 654 10.87 -10.32 56.24
C THR A 654 10.89 -10.02 57.73
N LYS A 655 10.31 -10.93 58.52
CA LYS A 655 10.25 -10.80 59.97
C LYS A 655 10.57 -12.16 60.57
N ALA A 656 11.84 -12.36 60.92
CA ALA A 656 12.26 -13.52 61.68
C ALA A 656 11.52 -13.55 63.02
N GLY A 657 10.92 -14.68 63.34
CA GLY A 657 10.20 -14.92 64.58
C GLY A 657 10.22 -16.39 64.95
N THR A 658 10.11 -16.67 66.25
CA THR A 658 9.91 -18.01 66.79
C THR A 658 8.49 -18.14 67.33
N GLY A 659 7.86 -19.28 67.09
CA GLY A 659 6.55 -19.61 67.63
C GLY A 659 6.58 -19.52 69.16
N TYR A 660 5.60 -18.82 69.73
CA TYR A 660 5.44 -18.74 71.17
C TYR A 660 5.14 -20.16 71.71
N LEU A 661 5.90 -20.60 72.72
CA LEU A 661 5.90 -21.95 73.32
C LEU A 661 6.42 -23.10 72.44
N THR A 662 6.26 -23.06 71.11
CA THR A 662 6.74 -24.14 70.23
C THR A 662 8.21 -23.98 69.81
N ALA A 663 8.75 -22.76 69.90
CA ALA A 663 10.10 -22.38 69.46
C ALA A 663 10.40 -22.64 67.96
N THR A 664 9.39 -22.99 67.16
CA THR A 664 9.55 -23.19 65.71
C THR A 664 9.88 -21.86 65.03
N ALA A 665 11.01 -21.78 64.33
CA ALA A 665 11.45 -20.56 63.66
C ALA A 665 10.83 -20.42 62.25
N SER A 666 10.46 -19.20 61.88
CA SER A 666 10.13 -18.80 60.51
C SER A 666 10.61 -17.38 60.23
N SER A 667 10.86 -17.07 58.95
CA SER A 667 11.24 -15.73 58.49
C SER A 667 10.37 -15.19 57.36
N THR A 668 9.59 -16.05 56.71
CA THR A 668 8.67 -15.69 55.63
C THR A 668 7.28 -15.42 56.18
N VAL A 669 6.55 -14.52 55.54
CA VAL A 669 5.23 -14.07 55.98
C VAL A 669 4.24 -13.92 54.82
N VAL A 670 2.98 -14.23 55.11
CA VAL A 670 1.83 -13.78 54.32
C VAL A 670 1.17 -12.63 55.07
N SER A 671 1.25 -11.43 54.52
CA SER A 671 0.60 -10.25 55.08
C SER A 671 -0.72 -9.95 54.36
N VAL A 672 -1.81 -9.93 55.12
CA VAL A 672 -3.13 -9.48 54.64
C VAL A 672 -3.39 -8.01 55.00
N GLY A 673 -2.37 -7.22 55.34
CA GLY A 673 -2.56 -5.84 55.81
C GLY A 673 -1.26 -5.09 56.15
N LYS A 674 -1.37 -4.09 57.02
CA LYS A 674 -0.25 -3.39 57.67
C LYS A 674 -0.69 -2.93 59.07
N SER A 675 0.21 -2.37 59.87
CA SER A 675 -0.04 -2.04 61.29
C SER A 675 -1.29 -1.18 61.53
N ASP A 676 -1.63 -0.28 60.60
CA ASP A 676 -2.79 0.61 60.62
C ASP A 676 -3.91 0.18 59.66
N LEU A 677 -3.77 -0.98 58.98
CA LEU A 677 -4.77 -1.54 58.08
C LEU A 677 -4.79 -3.07 58.23
N LEU A 678 -5.45 -3.54 59.28
CA LEU A 678 -5.64 -4.96 59.54
C LEU A 678 -6.87 -5.50 58.81
N ARG A 679 -6.88 -6.81 58.55
CA ARG A 679 -8.01 -7.51 57.95
C ARG A 679 -8.37 -8.74 58.75
N ARG A 680 -9.66 -9.04 58.83
CA ARG A 680 -10.14 -10.33 59.33
C ARG A 680 -9.96 -11.38 58.24
N VAL A 681 -9.46 -12.55 58.60
CA VAL A 681 -9.56 -13.76 57.79
C VAL A 681 -10.82 -14.48 58.24
N VAL A 682 -11.78 -14.68 57.34
CA VAL A 682 -13.09 -15.26 57.65
C VAL A 682 -13.32 -16.50 56.79
N ASN A 683 -14.26 -17.36 57.19
CA ASN A 683 -14.50 -18.67 56.56
C ASN A 683 -13.29 -19.62 56.64
N VAL A 684 -12.58 -19.57 57.77
CA VAL A 684 -11.50 -20.51 58.11
C VAL A 684 -12.14 -21.70 58.83
N ALA A 685 -11.87 -22.92 58.37
CA ALA A 685 -12.29 -24.13 59.06
C ALA A 685 -11.52 -24.28 60.38
N ASP A 686 -12.10 -25.01 61.34
CA ASP A 686 -11.41 -25.31 62.60
C ASP A 686 -10.12 -26.08 62.33
N GLY A 687 -9.01 -25.62 62.92
CA GLY A 687 -7.70 -26.22 62.73
C GLY A 687 -7.63 -27.62 63.36
N ALA A 688 -7.09 -28.58 62.64
CA ALA A 688 -6.93 -29.96 63.10
C ALA A 688 -5.46 -30.26 63.44
N ASP A 689 -4.53 -29.74 62.64
CA ASP A 689 -3.10 -29.92 62.80
C ASP A 689 -2.45 -28.75 63.56
N ASP A 690 -1.25 -28.96 64.08
CA ASP A 690 -0.51 -27.97 64.89
C ASP A 690 -0.17 -26.66 64.14
N GLN A 691 -0.14 -26.69 62.81
CA GLN A 691 0.16 -25.53 61.97
C GLN A 691 -1.08 -24.85 61.38
N ASP A 692 -2.28 -25.36 61.67
CA ASP A 692 -3.52 -24.73 61.22
C ASP A 692 -3.82 -23.45 62.00
N ALA A 693 -4.52 -22.52 61.35
CA ALA A 693 -5.05 -21.35 62.02
C ALA A 693 -6.22 -21.74 62.94
N ALA A 694 -6.09 -21.48 64.24
CA ALA A 694 -7.20 -21.66 65.17
C ALA A 694 -8.32 -20.65 64.92
N THR A 695 -9.57 -21.12 64.88
CA THR A 695 -10.72 -20.21 64.75
C THR A 695 -11.11 -19.61 66.10
N VAL A 696 -11.88 -18.52 66.06
CA VAL A 696 -12.47 -17.93 67.27
C VAL A 696 -13.42 -18.93 67.97
N ALA A 697 -13.99 -19.89 67.24
CA ALA A 697 -14.86 -20.92 67.84
C ALA A 697 -14.06 -21.91 68.70
N GLN A 698 -12.91 -22.39 68.22
CA GLN A 698 -12.02 -23.25 68.99
C GLN A 698 -11.51 -22.54 70.25
N LEU A 699 -11.10 -21.28 70.14
CA LEU A 699 -10.64 -20.50 71.29
C LEU A 699 -11.73 -20.33 72.36
N LYS A 700 -12.98 -20.09 71.95
CA LYS A 700 -14.12 -20.04 72.88
C LYS A 700 -14.31 -21.38 73.60
N LYS A 701 -14.23 -22.50 72.88
CA LYS A 701 -14.34 -23.83 73.49
C LYS A 701 -13.22 -24.12 74.49
N VAL A 702 -11.98 -23.73 74.19
CA VAL A 702 -10.86 -23.83 75.14
C VAL A 702 -11.11 -22.95 76.37
N SER A 703 -11.58 -21.71 76.18
CA SER A 703 -11.92 -20.81 77.28
C SER A 703 -12.99 -21.40 78.19
N ASP A 704 -14.06 -21.97 77.62
CA ASP A 704 -15.14 -22.60 78.38
C ASP A 704 -14.63 -23.83 79.16
N ASP A 705 -13.81 -24.68 78.53
CA ASP A 705 -13.23 -25.87 79.17
C ASP A 705 -12.29 -25.51 80.33
N VAL A 706 -11.39 -24.54 80.14
CA VAL A 706 -10.49 -24.05 81.20
C VAL A 706 -11.29 -23.43 82.33
N TYR A 707 -12.26 -22.56 82.02
CA TYR A 707 -13.14 -21.97 83.02
C TYR A 707 -13.83 -23.05 83.85
N ASN A 708 -14.43 -24.04 83.20
CA ASN A 708 -15.13 -25.13 83.90
C ASN A 708 -14.19 -25.98 84.75
N LYS A 709 -13.00 -26.33 84.25
CA LYS A 709 -12.00 -27.13 84.99
C LYS A 709 -11.46 -26.39 86.21
N VAL A 710 -11.08 -25.12 86.05
CA VAL A 710 -10.57 -24.30 87.15
C VAL A 710 -11.67 -24.04 88.17
N ASN A 711 -12.88 -23.68 87.73
CA ASN A 711 -14.02 -23.49 88.62
C ASN A 711 -14.34 -24.77 89.40
N THR A 712 -14.23 -25.94 88.76
CA THR A 712 -14.36 -27.23 89.44
C THR A 712 -13.26 -27.43 90.49
N GLN A 713 -11.99 -27.17 90.17
CA GLN A 713 -10.89 -27.28 91.15
C GLN A 713 -11.04 -26.31 92.32
N ILE A 714 -11.45 -25.06 92.07
CA ILE A 714 -11.69 -24.06 93.12
C ILE A 714 -12.85 -24.49 94.02
N ASN A 715 -13.97 -24.94 93.44
CA ASN A 715 -15.10 -25.43 94.24
C ASN A 715 -14.75 -26.71 95.03
N ASN A 716 -13.77 -27.49 94.56
CA ASN A 716 -13.25 -28.66 95.25
C ASN A 716 -12.16 -28.34 96.29
N LEU A 717 -11.66 -27.09 96.39
CA LEU A 717 -10.84 -26.63 97.51
C LEU A 717 -11.73 -26.45 98.75
N HIS A 718 -12.10 -27.58 99.36
CA HIS A 718 -12.86 -27.60 100.60
C HIS A 718 -11.90 -27.34 101.78
N ILE A 719 -11.96 -26.15 102.41
CA ILE A 719 -11.60 -26.02 103.83
C ILE A 719 -12.72 -26.71 104.60
N ALA A 720 -12.62 -28.02 104.74
CA ALA A 720 -13.61 -28.79 105.48
C ALA A 720 -13.51 -28.41 106.97
N ALA A 721 -14.51 -27.70 107.48
CA ALA A 721 -14.68 -27.39 108.90
C ALA A 721 -14.89 -28.64 109.80
N THR A 722 -14.53 -29.83 109.33
CA THR A 722 -14.78 -31.12 109.98
C THR A 722 -13.53 -31.76 110.60
N THR A 723 -12.37 -31.10 110.53
CA THR A 723 -11.13 -31.56 111.20
C THR A 723 -10.58 -30.61 112.27
N GLY A 724 -11.22 -29.45 112.48
CA GLY A 724 -10.86 -28.48 113.53
C GLY A 724 -11.75 -28.58 114.76
N ILE A 725 -11.20 -28.26 115.95
CA ILE A 725 -12.02 -28.00 117.14
C ILE A 725 -12.67 -26.62 116.95
N ASN A 726 -13.99 -26.60 116.82
CA ASN A 726 -14.78 -25.37 116.68
C ASN A 726 -15.55 -25.10 117.99
N TYR A 727 -15.86 -23.84 118.26
CA TYR A 727 -16.87 -23.50 119.27
C TYR A 727 -18.23 -24.08 118.87
N ASP A 728 -19.06 -24.39 119.87
CA ASP A 728 -20.44 -24.78 119.64
C ASP A 728 -21.19 -23.63 118.95
N VAL A 729 -22.10 -23.99 118.05
CA VAL A 729 -22.83 -23.01 117.22
C VAL A 729 -23.67 -22.05 118.07
N THR A 730 -24.12 -22.50 119.25
CA THR A 730 -24.83 -21.68 120.24
C THR A 730 -23.92 -21.35 121.42
N PRO A 731 -23.71 -20.06 121.75
CA PRO A 731 -22.99 -19.66 122.96
C PRO A 731 -23.64 -20.29 124.20
N ARG A 732 -22.81 -20.64 125.19
CA ARG A 732 -23.28 -21.24 126.45
C ARG A 732 -24.11 -20.25 127.26
N THR A 733 -23.71 -18.98 127.23
CA THR A 733 -24.44 -17.84 127.79
C THR A 733 -24.19 -16.60 126.90
N ALA A 734 -24.78 -15.45 127.24
CA ALA A 734 -24.55 -14.20 126.52
C ALA A 734 -23.08 -13.72 126.55
N THR A 735 -22.27 -14.23 127.47
CA THR A 735 -20.85 -13.84 127.65
C THR A 735 -19.88 -15.01 127.60
N GLU A 736 -20.35 -16.25 127.37
CA GLU A 736 -19.52 -17.46 127.37
C GLU A 736 -19.73 -18.30 126.11
N ASN A 737 -18.63 -18.70 125.47
CA ASN A 737 -18.63 -19.72 124.42
C ASN A 737 -18.43 -21.12 125.05
N SER A 738 -18.84 -22.16 124.33
CA SER A 738 -18.54 -23.54 124.71
C SER A 738 -17.90 -24.31 123.58
N VAL A 739 -17.21 -25.40 123.94
CA VAL A 739 -16.70 -26.41 123.02
C VAL A 739 -17.22 -27.74 123.51
N THR A 740 -18.14 -28.37 122.77
CA THR A 740 -18.65 -29.71 123.10
C THR A 740 -17.78 -30.77 122.46
N LEU A 741 -16.86 -31.32 123.24
CA LEU A 741 -15.98 -32.41 122.79
C LEU A 741 -16.67 -33.76 122.99
N SER A 742 -17.43 -34.18 121.98
CA SER A 742 -17.99 -35.52 121.90
C SER A 742 -17.99 -36.05 120.46
N LYS A 743 -17.76 -37.36 120.29
CA LYS A 743 -17.89 -38.03 118.99
C LYS A 743 -18.66 -39.33 119.17
N ASN A 744 -19.78 -39.47 118.46
CA ASN A 744 -20.66 -40.64 118.50
C ASN A 744 -21.07 -41.04 119.93
N GLY A 745 -21.42 -40.06 120.77
CA GLY A 745 -21.84 -40.29 122.16
C GLY A 745 -20.72 -40.66 123.14
N LYS A 746 -19.46 -40.68 122.69
CA LYS A 746 -18.28 -40.89 123.56
C LYS A 746 -17.71 -39.55 123.99
N LYS A 747 -17.30 -39.47 125.27
CA LYS A 747 -16.54 -38.34 125.82
C LYS A 747 -15.14 -38.30 125.21
N THR A 748 -14.61 -37.11 124.96
CA THR A 748 -13.25 -36.91 124.42
C THR A 748 -12.25 -36.75 125.56
N ILE A 749 -11.13 -37.46 125.49
CA ILE A 749 -9.98 -37.24 126.37
C ILE A 749 -9.21 -36.03 125.84
N ILE A 750 -9.04 -35.00 126.68
CA ILE A 750 -8.09 -33.91 126.41
C ILE A 750 -6.76 -34.31 127.04
N GLY A 751 -5.85 -34.84 126.23
CA GLY A 751 -4.49 -35.22 126.66
C GLY A 751 -3.56 -34.02 126.74
N SER A 752 -2.45 -34.18 127.46
CA SER A 752 -1.39 -33.16 127.57
C SER A 752 -1.85 -31.80 128.13
N VAL A 753 -2.82 -31.80 129.04
CA VAL A 753 -3.21 -30.59 129.80
C VAL A 753 -2.15 -30.31 130.85
N ALA A 754 -1.45 -29.17 130.70
CA ALA A 754 -0.47 -28.70 131.68
C ALA A 754 -1.12 -28.38 133.03
N ASP A 755 -0.30 -28.20 134.07
CA ASP A 755 -0.78 -27.77 135.37
C ASP A 755 -1.41 -26.36 135.26
N GLY A 756 -2.70 -26.21 135.54
CA GLY A 756 -3.37 -24.91 135.59
C GLY A 756 -2.84 -24.03 136.72
N VAL A 757 -2.60 -22.75 136.42
CA VAL A 757 -2.02 -21.77 137.35
C VAL A 757 -3.01 -20.65 137.66
N LEU A 758 -3.79 -20.21 136.67
CA LEU A 758 -4.86 -19.22 136.83
C LEU A 758 -6.21 -19.90 137.14
N ASP A 759 -7.16 -19.12 137.65
CA ASP A 759 -8.49 -19.61 138.03
C ASP A 759 -9.30 -20.18 136.85
N ASP A 760 -8.95 -19.80 135.62
CA ASP A 760 -9.59 -20.21 134.36
C ASP A 760 -8.78 -21.26 133.57
N ASP A 761 -7.63 -21.71 134.10
CA ASP A 761 -6.91 -22.82 133.50
C ASP A 761 -7.59 -24.16 133.79
N ALA A 762 -7.55 -25.07 132.81
CA ALA A 762 -8.03 -26.44 133.01
C ALA A 762 -7.10 -27.19 133.98
N VAL A 763 -7.65 -27.72 135.08
CA VAL A 763 -6.90 -28.56 136.02
C VAL A 763 -6.69 -29.96 135.46
N ASN A 764 -5.46 -30.46 135.54
CA ASN A 764 -5.16 -31.85 135.17
C ASN A 764 -5.31 -32.79 136.38
N VAL A 765 -5.35 -34.11 136.12
CA VAL A 765 -5.56 -35.12 137.16
C VAL A 765 -4.41 -35.15 138.18
N SER A 766 -3.17 -34.86 137.75
CA SER A 766 -2.02 -34.79 138.67
C SER A 766 -2.14 -33.64 139.68
N GLN A 767 -2.67 -32.49 139.29
CA GLN A 767 -2.93 -31.37 140.19
C GLN A 767 -4.03 -31.68 141.21
N LEU A 768 -5.13 -32.30 140.76
CA LEU A 768 -6.26 -32.63 141.63
C LEU A 768 -5.83 -33.61 142.74
N ASN A 769 -5.08 -34.65 142.39
CA ASN A 769 -4.60 -35.62 143.38
C ASN A 769 -3.68 -34.97 144.42
N ARG A 770 -2.81 -34.05 144.00
CA ARG A 770 -1.91 -33.30 144.89
C ARG A 770 -2.64 -32.44 145.93
N GLU A 771 -3.77 -31.85 145.55
CA GLU A 771 -4.58 -31.02 146.46
C GLU A 771 -5.47 -31.85 147.40
N ILE A 772 -5.89 -33.04 146.98
CA ILE A 772 -6.61 -33.99 147.85
C ILE A 772 -5.71 -34.47 148.98
N ASP A 773 -4.45 -34.83 148.69
CA ASP A 773 -3.51 -35.34 149.70
C ASP A 773 -3.18 -34.30 150.79
N LYS A 774 -3.17 -33.01 150.47
CA LYS A 774 -2.93 -31.92 151.44
C LYS A 774 -4.06 -31.68 152.46
N LYS A 775 -5.27 -32.19 152.23
CA LYS A 775 -6.47 -31.88 153.06
C LYS A 775 -6.89 -32.99 154.03
N THR A 776 -6.03 -33.97 154.30
CA THR A 776 -6.31 -35.01 155.29
C THR A 776 -6.13 -34.49 156.73
N THR A 777 -7.05 -34.80 157.65
CA THR A 777 -6.95 -34.43 159.08
C THR A 777 -5.86 -35.24 159.79
N HIS A 778 -4.92 -34.56 160.45
CA HIS A 778 -3.85 -35.19 161.25
C HIS A 778 -4.17 -35.18 162.76
N TYR A 779 -3.63 -36.15 163.51
CA TYR A 779 -3.73 -36.34 164.98
C TYR A 779 -4.97 -37.05 165.58
N PHE A 780 -5.81 -37.69 164.77
CA PHE A 780 -6.86 -38.61 165.27
C PHE A 780 -6.69 -39.98 164.59
N SER A 781 -6.38 -41.03 165.37
CA SER A 781 -6.10 -42.38 164.85
C SER A 781 -6.55 -43.45 165.83
N VAL A 782 -7.35 -44.40 165.35
CA VAL A 782 -7.75 -45.63 166.06
C VAL A 782 -7.10 -46.82 165.34
N ASN A 783 -6.24 -47.57 166.04
CA ASN A 783 -5.57 -48.75 165.48
C ASN A 783 -6.31 -50.03 165.91
N GLN A 784 -7.14 -50.59 165.02
CA GLN A 784 -8.06 -51.69 165.29
C GLN A 784 -7.45 -53.11 165.13
N GLY A 785 -6.15 -53.24 164.86
CA GLY A 785 -5.50 -54.56 164.91
C GLY A 785 -6.05 -55.64 163.95
N GLY A 786 -6.79 -55.27 162.89
CA GLY A 786 -6.91 -56.10 161.68
C GLY A 786 -8.22 -56.86 161.39
N THR A 787 -9.34 -56.68 162.09
CA THR A 787 -10.63 -57.28 161.68
C THR A 787 -11.85 -56.36 161.89
N THR A 788 -12.67 -56.21 160.84
CA THR A 788 -13.67 -55.13 160.61
C THR A 788 -15.10 -55.45 161.04
N THR A 789 -15.29 -56.22 162.11
CA THR A 789 -16.62 -56.71 162.52
C THR A 789 -17.04 -56.30 163.95
N LEU A 790 -16.44 -55.24 164.49
CA LEU A 790 -16.79 -54.65 165.79
C LEU A 790 -17.48 -53.29 165.61
N GLY A 791 -18.38 -52.91 166.53
CA GLY A 791 -19.21 -51.70 166.50
C GLY A 791 -18.42 -50.37 166.60
N ASN A 792 -19.05 -49.27 166.17
CA ASN A 792 -18.48 -47.91 166.05
C ASN A 792 -17.33 -47.72 165.01
N PHE A 793 -17.05 -48.70 164.14
CA PHE A 793 -16.03 -48.57 163.06
C PHE A 793 -16.31 -47.42 162.07
N ASN A 794 -17.58 -47.18 161.74
CA ASN A 794 -17.99 -46.09 160.84
C ASN A 794 -18.20 -44.75 161.58
N ASN A 795 -17.65 -44.59 162.79
CA ASN A 795 -17.87 -43.43 163.67
C ASN A 795 -19.35 -43.13 163.96
N ASN A 796 -20.18 -44.18 164.06
CA ASN A 796 -21.63 -44.10 164.22
C ASN A 796 -22.15 -44.59 165.59
N GLY A 797 -21.27 -44.83 166.57
CA GLY A 797 -21.58 -45.30 167.93
C GLY A 797 -22.00 -44.20 168.91
N ALA A 798 -21.87 -42.93 168.54
CA ALA A 798 -22.45 -41.79 169.25
C ALA A 798 -23.90 -41.59 168.81
N VAL A 799 -24.83 -42.32 169.44
CA VAL A 799 -26.24 -42.37 169.01
C VAL A 799 -27.12 -41.42 169.85
N GLY A 800 -26.71 -41.10 171.07
CA GLY A 800 -27.35 -40.10 171.92
C GLY A 800 -27.08 -38.66 171.43
N ALA A 801 -28.03 -37.74 171.63
CA ALA A 801 -27.83 -36.34 171.26
C ALA A 801 -26.65 -35.72 172.04
N LYS A 802 -25.75 -35.03 171.32
CA LYS A 802 -24.50 -34.46 171.87
C LYS A 802 -23.58 -35.47 172.57
N SER A 803 -23.60 -36.75 172.17
CA SER A 803 -22.73 -37.76 172.75
C SER A 803 -21.40 -37.90 171.99
N LEU A 804 -20.39 -38.46 172.66
CA LEU A 804 -19.07 -38.74 172.08
C LEU A 804 -18.72 -40.21 172.32
N ALA A 805 -18.45 -40.95 171.24
CA ALA A 805 -18.04 -42.36 171.28
C ALA A 805 -16.71 -42.51 170.53
N ILE A 806 -15.63 -42.78 171.27
CA ILE A 806 -14.28 -42.96 170.71
C ILE A 806 -13.73 -44.32 171.19
N GLY A 807 -13.50 -45.23 170.25
CA GLY A 807 -13.00 -46.59 170.51
C GLY A 807 -13.87 -47.70 169.91
N MET A 808 -13.40 -48.96 169.98
CA MET A 808 -14.02 -50.14 169.35
C MET A 808 -15.19 -50.69 170.21
N ASP A 809 -16.30 -51.07 169.58
CA ASP A 809 -17.53 -51.56 170.23
C ASP A 809 -18.12 -50.59 171.29
N VAL A 810 -17.80 -49.31 171.18
CA VAL A 810 -18.29 -48.27 172.09
C VAL A 810 -19.63 -47.74 171.61
N ARG A 811 -20.60 -47.63 172.52
CA ARG A 811 -21.92 -47.05 172.22
C ARG A 811 -22.38 -46.10 173.31
N THR A 812 -22.63 -44.85 172.96
CA THR A 812 -23.27 -43.87 173.86
C THR A 812 -24.72 -43.65 173.44
N ALA A 813 -25.65 -44.11 174.27
CA ALA A 813 -27.08 -44.01 173.98
C ALA A 813 -27.76 -42.88 174.76
N GLY A 814 -27.17 -42.44 175.88
CA GLY A 814 -27.66 -41.31 176.68
C GLY A 814 -27.25 -39.93 176.13
N GLU A 815 -28.08 -38.91 176.36
CA GLU A 815 -27.76 -37.52 176.00
C GLU A 815 -26.52 -37.02 176.77
N ARG A 816 -25.54 -36.44 176.07
CA ARG A 816 -24.22 -36.03 176.61
C ARG A 816 -23.38 -37.17 177.24
N GLY A 817 -23.71 -38.43 176.95
CA GLY A 817 -22.87 -39.56 177.35
C GLY A 817 -21.50 -39.50 176.67
N VAL A 818 -20.44 -39.73 177.45
CA VAL A 818 -19.07 -39.88 176.93
C VAL A 818 -18.59 -41.27 177.29
N ALA A 819 -18.41 -42.12 176.29
CA ALA A 819 -17.78 -43.42 176.43
C ALA A 819 -16.49 -43.44 175.62
N LEU A 820 -15.41 -43.81 176.30
CA LEU A 820 -14.07 -43.90 175.74
C LEU A 820 -13.51 -45.28 176.14
N GLY A 821 -12.94 -46.05 175.21
CA GLY A 821 -12.34 -47.36 175.51
C GLY A 821 -12.75 -48.47 174.54
N ASN A 822 -12.91 -49.70 175.04
CA ASN A 822 -13.31 -50.88 174.26
C ASN A 822 -14.51 -51.58 174.91
N SER A 823 -15.56 -51.85 174.13
CA SER A 823 -16.83 -52.46 174.59
C SER A 823 -17.51 -51.72 175.75
N THR A 824 -17.30 -50.41 175.87
CA THR A 824 -17.90 -49.58 176.92
C THR A 824 -19.19 -48.93 176.42
N SER A 825 -20.19 -48.82 177.31
CA SER A 825 -21.43 -48.10 177.05
C SER A 825 -21.71 -47.07 178.13
N ALA A 826 -22.23 -45.90 177.74
CA ALA A 826 -22.61 -44.79 178.64
C ALA A 826 -23.91 -44.11 178.18
#